data_AF-A0A4R5A002-F1
#
_entry.id   AF-A0A4R5A002-F1
#
_cell.length_a   1.000
_cell.length_b   1.000
_cell.length_c   1.000
_cell.angle_alpha   90.00
_cell.angle_beta   90.00
_cell.angle_gamma   90.00
#
_symmetry.space_group_name_H-M   'P 1'
#
loop_
_entity.id
_entity.type
_entity.pdbx_description
1 polymer ?
#
loop_
_entity_poly.entity_id
_entity_poly.type
_entity_poly.pdbx_seq_one_letter_code
_entity_poly.pdbx_strand_id
1 'polypeptide(L)'
;MTADDDYTAYLGGVPVLSSPVQTDGWKTAETADVTALVRDAVGADLVVAAAAHNRGSGSVNPGGLLAKLVVTTVSGDRLVLVTDGSWRSASSERNGWAQPGHDDTGWDAVTVLAPYGQGPWGSQVTVPQRQTLDLLGASWVWGLGATTSDAPEGSQWFRGRFALPPDVGVLSAELVMTADDDYTAYLDGEVVLSAPQQVDGWRSAEIADVTPVVAGAVGGELVFAARATNRPGPSVNPAGLIAKLLVRTADQEDMVFVTNGSWRSSGTEAPGWEQPGHDDSAWDAVTVLAPYGQGPWGNSVVIARPEKPAPLLRRSFDLTKPVRRARLYASGVAYHDLHLNGARVGDSVLDPGFTDYEETVLYVTHDITDLLRQGENTLAAELGRGFYGMTTDNVWRWHQTPWHGEPRLIARLVVEHADGSVTEITTDQDWRVTGGPTVSNSLYAGESFDARLVPDGWTEPGFDASAWSAAAVLPAPSGTLRAQENEPIRVVEDVAPVRLTEPVPGSWVADFGRTAAGWTRLRVTAPAGTTIRLRHGETVAANGTVQASTGHVPGRFQLDEYTTRGDGEEVWEAKFSYKGFRYVQLDGLPAAPTADTVTMRVVHSDVVEVATFDCDQPMYVQLERMMRRTILNNLHSIPTDTPMFEKNGWTGDAQVGAPTMAGTLGMARFFTKWLGDLRDSQIGSGQVPVIVPSGGWGYQELAPAPEWTTVYPFVLREMHRWYGDERILAEHWEPVLTYLDWELGRLQSGLAVTALGDYLSPGTGGNPPEDTRLTATAYLYRALISTAEVGDLLGHDADAARLRAAADGLKARLNETFLDIARGLYRTARDPGYRQTSNAVPLAFGLVPPEHVQAVVDNLVADVEARDWHLNTGCLGTSVLLPVLTVYGHADAAAKIALQRSQPSWGHWIDNGADTMWEMWQVDTRSRDHYFHGTVAQWLLEHVAGLVNLAGGWREFRVRPDARSQVGSASLTIESVRGRVGSSWTQTGRLLRLTVVVPVGSTAEVWVPGASAGEVTAAPSRLVTSMREEPGWVVYTVGAGEWRFDSRSAPLL
;
A
#
# COMPACT_ATOMS: atom_id res chain seq x y z
N MET A 1 9.52 26.51 15.28
CA MET A 1 10.33 26.70 16.50
C MET A 1 9.40 27.10 17.64
N THR A 2 9.78 26.84 18.88
CA THR A 2 9.08 27.36 20.07
C THR A 2 10.01 27.47 21.26
N ALA A 3 9.69 28.34 22.21
CA ALA A 3 10.43 28.55 23.45
C ALA A 3 9.46 28.88 24.60
N ASP A 4 9.96 28.84 25.84
CA ASP A 4 9.14 28.98 27.06
C ASP A 4 8.31 30.30 27.10
N ASP A 5 8.97 31.46 27.10
CA ASP A 5 8.29 32.77 27.18
C ASP A 5 8.31 33.58 25.87
N ASP A 6 9.48 33.75 25.25
CA ASP A 6 9.62 34.37 23.93
C ASP A 6 10.94 34.00 23.27
N TYR A 7 10.98 34.15 21.95
CA TYR A 7 12.20 33.99 21.18
C TYR A 7 12.18 34.79 19.88
N THR A 8 13.37 35.02 19.32
CA THR A 8 13.57 35.41 17.93
C THR A 8 14.52 34.42 17.28
N ALA A 9 14.10 33.83 16.16
CA ALA A 9 14.89 32.88 15.37
C ALA A 9 15.50 33.55 14.15
N TYR A 10 16.70 33.13 13.80
CA TYR A 10 17.48 33.64 12.68
C TYR A 10 17.97 32.48 11.82
N LEU A 11 18.02 32.73 10.51
CA LEU A 11 18.66 31.85 9.54
C LEU A 11 19.64 32.67 8.69
N GLY A 12 20.93 32.32 8.73
CA GLY A 12 21.97 33.09 8.05
C GLY A 12 22.00 34.57 8.46
N GLY A 13 21.67 34.86 9.72
CA GLY A 13 21.60 36.22 10.26
C GLY A 13 20.33 37.02 9.93
N VAL A 14 19.40 36.45 9.17
CA VAL A 14 18.09 37.07 8.86
C VAL A 14 17.06 36.57 9.87
N PRO A 15 16.30 37.46 10.55
CA PRO A 15 15.22 37.03 11.44
C PRO A 15 14.10 36.36 10.62
N VAL A 16 13.72 35.14 11.00
CA VAL A 16 12.72 34.32 10.27
C VAL A 16 11.47 34.02 11.10
N LEU A 17 11.59 34.02 12.42
CA LEU A 17 10.46 33.86 13.35
C LEU A 17 10.67 34.78 14.56
N SER A 18 9.59 35.29 15.11
CA SER A 18 9.64 36.01 16.38
C SER A 18 8.33 35.84 17.11
N SER A 19 8.43 35.38 18.35
CA SER A 19 7.28 35.19 19.22
C SER A 19 7.13 36.35 20.20
N PRO A 20 5.91 36.84 20.47
CA PRO A 20 5.68 37.81 21.52
C PRO A 20 5.89 37.19 22.91
N VAL A 21 6.06 38.02 23.94
CA VAL A 21 6.16 37.56 25.33
C VAL A 21 4.85 36.90 25.76
N GLN A 22 4.88 35.61 26.05
CA GLN A 22 3.71 34.83 26.41
C GLN A 22 4.04 33.72 27.42
N THR A 23 3.25 33.61 28.49
CA THR A 23 3.33 32.48 29.42
C THR A 23 2.83 31.20 28.74
N ASP A 24 3.60 30.11 28.86
CA ASP A 24 3.37 28.84 28.16
C ASP A 24 3.40 28.95 26.61
N GLY A 25 4.17 29.91 26.06
CA GLY A 25 4.33 30.07 24.62
C GLY A 25 4.84 28.80 23.91
N TRP A 26 5.55 27.94 24.66
CA TRP A 26 6.08 26.66 24.21
C TRP A 26 5.05 25.66 23.69
N LYS A 27 3.75 25.81 24.01
CA LYS A 27 2.68 24.86 23.61
C LYS A 27 2.36 24.89 22.12
N THR A 28 2.76 25.94 21.41
CA THR A 28 2.56 26.05 19.96
C THR A 28 3.88 26.39 19.30
N ALA A 29 4.24 25.62 18.27
CA ALA A 29 5.37 25.95 17.42
C ALA A 29 4.95 26.93 16.32
N GLU A 30 5.83 27.86 15.97
CA GLU A 30 5.67 28.69 14.78
C GLU A 30 6.47 28.10 13.62
N THR A 31 6.00 28.30 12.40
CA THR A 31 6.63 27.79 11.16
C THR A 31 6.87 28.94 10.20
N ALA A 32 8.01 28.92 9.51
CA ALA A 32 8.33 29.86 8.44
C ALA A 32 8.84 29.10 7.22
N ASP A 33 8.40 29.48 6.03
CA ASP A 33 9.04 29.04 4.79
C ASP A 33 10.35 29.82 4.61
N VAL A 34 11.46 29.09 4.64
CA VAL A 34 12.82 29.64 4.49
C VAL A 34 13.47 29.21 3.18
N THR A 35 12.70 28.69 2.22
CA THR A 35 13.19 28.12 0.95
C THR A 35 14.09 29.10 0.18
N ALA A 36 13.72 30.38 0.11
CA ALA A 36 14.52 31.39 -0.58
C ALA A 36 15.89 31.59 0.09
N LEU A 37 15.91 31.71 1.42
CA LEU A 37 17.16 31.90 2.20
C LEU A 37 18.09 30.69 2.09
N VAL A 38 17.53 29.47 2.13
CA VAL A 38 18.30 28.24 1.98
C VAL A 38 18.86 28.12 0.56
N ARG A 39 18.07 28.47 -0.46
CA ARG A 39 18.49 28.47 -1.86
C ARG A 39 19.63 29.46 -2.13
N ASP A 40 19.52 30.65 -1.58
CA ASP A 40 20.53 31.70 -1.74
C ASP A 40 21.85 31.39 -1.02
N ALA A 41 21.80 30.51 0.00
CA ALA A 41 22.96 30.06 0.77
C ALA A 41 23.66 28.81 0.20
N VAL A 42 23.21 28.27 -0.94
CA VAL A 42 23.83 27.06 -1.53
C VAL A 42 25.30 27.33 -1.86
N GLY A 43 26.20 26.53 -1.26
CA GLY A 43 27.65 26.67 -1.40
C GLY A 43 28.33 27.55 -0.34
N ALA A 44 27.58 28.01 0.67
CA ALA A 44 28.09 28.74 1.84
C ALA A 44 27.62 28.08 3.15
N ASP A 45 28.22 28.48 4.28
CA ASP A 45 27.79 28.03 5.61
C ASP A 45 26.45 28.69 5.98
N LEU A 46 25.49 27.87 6.42
CA LEU A 46 24.19 28.33 6.92
C LEU A 46 24.11 28.11 8.43
N VAL A 47 23.84 29.18 9.18
CA VAL A 47 23.69 29.13 10.64
C VAL A 47 22.22 29.28 11.01
N VAL A 48 21.72 28.33 11.81
CA VAL A 48 20.44 28.47 12.52
C VAL A 48 20.75 29.00 13.91
N ALA A 49 20.12 30.11 14.29
CA ALA A 49 20.39 30.79 15.55
C ALA A 49 19.07 31.21 16.21
N ALA A 50 19.02 31.26 17.54
CA ALA A 50 17.83 31.71 18.28
C ALA A 50 18.23 32.44 19.55
N ALA A 51 17.58 33.58 19.81
CA ALA A 51 17.62 34.29 21.07
C ALA A 51 16.33 33.96 21.81
N ALA A 52 16.41 33.16 22.87
CA ALA A 52 15.25 32.75 23.66
C ALA A 52 15.36 33.33 25.07
N HIS A 53 14.24 33.78 25.62
CA HIS A 53 14.16 34.34 26.96
C HIS A 53 13.29 33.46 27.84
N ASN A 54 13.78 33.22 29.05
CA ASN A 54 12.97 32.75 30.17
C ASN A 54 12.87 33.91 31.16
N ARG A 55 11.68 34.50 31.26
CA ARG A 55 11.33 35.69 32.02
C ARG A 55 10.76 35.39 33.40
N GLY A 56 10.33 34.15 33.65
CA GLY A 56 10.01 33.59 34.97
C GLY A 56 8.84 34.22 35.72
N SER A 57 7.82 33.41 36.06
CA SER A 57 6.72 33.88 36.93
C SER A 57 6.11 32.80 37.85
N GLY A 58 6.89 31.81 38.31
CA GLY A 58 6.40 30.75 39.22
C GLY A 58 7.47 30.01 40.03
N SER A 59 7.05 29.13 40.95
CA SER A 59 7.94 28.28 41.77
C SER A 59 8.53 27.08 41.00
N VAL A 60 7.98 26.78 39.82
CA VAL A 60 8.49 25.82 38.83
C VAL A 60 8.54 26.57 37.50
N ASN A 61 9.73 26.69 36.91
CA ASN A 61 9.97 27.55 35.74
C ASN A 61 10.98 26.91 34.77
N PRO A 62 10.60 25.83 34.07
CA PRO A 62 11.51 25.13 33.17
C PRO A 62 11.64 25.91 31.85
N GLY A 63 12.81 26.50 31.61
CA GLY A 63 13.13 27.12 30.31
C GLY A 63 13.59 26.09 29.27
N GLY A 64 13.16 26.25 28.02
CA GLY A 64 13.55 25.38 26.92
C GLY A 64 13.37 26.03 25.54
N LEU A 65 14.11 25.53 24.55
CA LEU A 65 14.00 25.88 23.13
C LEU A 65 13.86 24.58 22.34
N LEU A 66 12.87 24.54 21.44
CA LEU A 66 12.66 23.41 20.55
C LEU A 66 12.58 23.91 19.10
N ALA A 67 13.45 23.37 18.23
CA ALA A 67 13.45 23.72 16.81
C ALA A 67 13.68 22.51 15.91
N LYS A 68 13.13 22.62 14.70
CA LYS A 68 13.34 21.70 13.60
C LYS A 68 13.36 22.53 12.31
N LEU A 69 14.41 22.37 11.52
CA LEU A 69 14.51 22.83 10.14
C LEU A 69 14.56 21.59 9.25
N VAL A 70 13.76 21.60 8.19
CA VAL A 70 13.76 20.56 7.16
C VAL A 70 14.08 21.24 5.85
N VAL A 71 15.14 20.80 5.20
CA VAL A 71 15.50 21.22 3.84
C VAL A 71 15.36 20.00 2.94
N THR A 72 14.48 20.08 1.96
CA THR A 72 14.38 19.08 0.90
C THR A 72 15.07 19.63 -0.35
N THR A 73 16.08 18.92 -0.84
CA THR A 73 16.82 19.33 -2.04
C THR A 73 16.04 19.00 -3.32
N VAL A 74 16.45 19.57 -4.45
CA VAL A 74 15.87 19.25 -5.77
C VAL A 74 16.08 17.80 -6.20
N SER A 75 17.04 17.09 -5.59
CA SER A 75 17.25 15.64 -5.76
C SER A 75 16.40 14.78 -4.81
N GLY A 76 15.59 15.39 -3.94
CA GLY A 76 14.74 14.71 -2.97
C GLY A 76 15.39 14.48 -1.60
N ASP A 77 16.71 14.69 -1.46
CA ASP A 77 17.40 14.47 -0.18
C ASP A 77 16.88 15.40 0.91
N ARG A 78 16.57 14.85 2.10
CA ARG A 78 16.12 15.62 3.26
C ARG A 78 17.27 15.84 4.24
N LEU A 79 17.63 17.10 4.43
CA LEU A 79 18.52 17.55 5.50
C LEU A 79 17.65 18.05 6.67
N VAL A 80 17.76 17.39 7.83
CA VAL A 80 16.99 17.75 9.02
C VAL A 80 17.95 18.24 10.09
N LEU A 81 17.77 19.49 10.52
CA LEU A 81 18.46 20.05 11.67
C LEU A 81 17.46 20.20 12.81
N VAL A 82 17.80 19.70 13.99
CA VAL A 82 16.98 19.81 15.21
C VAL A 82 17.80 20.44 16.32
N THR A 83 17.12 20.97 17.34
CA THR A 83 17.77 21.29 18.62
C THR A 83 18.22 19.99 19.30
N ASP A 84 19.51 19.74 19.31
CA ASP A 84 20.17 18.59 19.94
C ASP A 84 21.50 19.00 20.60
N GLY A 85 22.34 18.03 20.97
CA GLY A 85 23.63 18.28 21.61
C GLY A 85 24.68 18.96 20.73
N SER A 86 24.42 19.20 19.44
CA SER A 86 25.33 19.91 18.54
C SER A 86 25.29 21.43 18.70
N TRP A 87 24.26 21.96 19.37
CA TRP A 87 24.10 23.40 19.55
C TRP A 87 25.01 23.96 20.67
N ARG A 88 25.29 25.26 20.58
CA ARG A 88 26.01 26.03 21.61
C ARG A 88 25.13 27.14 22.16
N SER A 89 25.37 27.55 23.41
CA SER A 89 24.63 28.63 24.08
C SER A 89 25.55 29.63 24.80
N ALA A 90 25.06 30.86 24.90
CA ALA A 90 25.66 31.93 25.71
C ALA A 90 24.55 32.72 26.42
N SER A 91 24.86 33.22 27.62
CA SER A 91 23.93 34.01 28.44
C SER A 91 24.02 35.53 28.22
N SER A 92 24.85 35.97 27.28
CA SER A 92 25.04 37.38 26.92
C SER A 92 25.13 37.53 25.41
N GLU A 93 24.40 38.50 24.85
CA GLU A 93 24.42 38.80 23.43
C GLU A 93 25.81 39.30 22.96
N ARG A 94 26.27 38.81 21.82
CA ARG A 94 27.54 39.21 21.18
C ARG A 94 27.28 39.76 19.79
N ASN A 95 27.95 40.83 19.38
CA ASN A 95 27.73 41.40 18.04
C ASN A 95 27.94 40.35 16.92
N GLY A 96 26.96 40.25 16.01
CA GLY A 96 27.02 39.35 14.87
C GLY A 96 26.83 37.86 15.19
N TRP A 97 26.35 37.51 16.40
CA TRP A 97 26.21 36.12 16.85
C TRP A 97 25.31 35.23 15.96
N ALA A 98 24.35 35.81 15.25
CA ALA A 98 23.46 35.08 14.35
C ALA A 98 23.99 34.92 12.91
N GLN A 99 25.14 35.50 12.57
CA GLN A 99 25.71 35.50 11.21
C GLN A 99 26.59 34.26 10.98
N PRO A 100 26.64 33.71 9.75
CA PRO A 100 27.62 32.71 9.36
C PRO A 100 29.07 33.15 9.65
N GLY A 101 29.89 32.24 10.16
CA GLY A 101 31.30 32.51 10.47
C GLY A 101 31.58 33.20 11.81
N HIS A 102 30.57 33.33 12.70
CA HIS A 102 30.79 33.78 14.07
C HIS A 102 31.68 32.78 14.85
N ASP A 103 32.64 33.29 15.63
CA ASP A 103 33.46 32.47 16.53
C ASP A 103 32.72 32.18 17.84
N ASP A 104 32.13 30.99 17.90
CA ASP A 104 31.40 30.45 19.05
C ASP A 104 32.25 29.51 19.93
N THR A 105 33.57 29.47 19.74
CA THR A 105 34.45 28.55 20.48
C THR A 105 34.40 28.75 21.99
N GLY A 106 34.08 29.98 22.43
CA GLY A 106 33.89 30.36 23.84
C GLY A 106 32.43 30.34 24.31
N TRP A 107 31.53 29.66 23.61
CA TRP A 107 30.16 29.36 24.06
C TRP A 107 30.11 27.97 24.71
N ASP A 108 29.20 27.80 25.66
CA ASP A 108 29.00 26.51 26.31
C ASP A 108 28.21 25.57 25.38
N ALA A 109 28.39 24.26 25.53
CA ALA A 109 27.52 23.29 24.87
C ALA A 109 26.10 23.39 25.45
N VAL A 110 25.06 23.26 24.61
CA VAL A 110 23.70 23.21 25.15
C VAL A 110 23.50 21.97 26.02
N THR A 111 22.64 22.10 27.03
CA THR A 111 22.16 20.95 27.78
C THR A 111 20.86 20.45 27.15
N VAL A 112 20.86 19.21 26.66
CA VAL A 112 19.63 18.56 26.18
C VAL A 112 18.78 18.17 27.40
N LEU A 113 17.70 18.92 27.65
CA LEU A 113 16.88 18.76 28.85
C LEU A 113 15.97 17.52 28.77
N ALA A 114 15.35 17.27 27.62
CA ALA A 114 14.55 16.08 27.33
C ALA A 114 14.28 15.97 25.81
N PRO A 115 14.08 14.75 25.26
CA PRO A 115 13.51 14.59 23.92
C PRO A 115 12.08 15.15 23.84
N TYR A 116 11.65 15.56 22.65
CA TYR A 116 10.24 15.91 22.39
C TYR A 116 9.32 14.75 22.83
N GLY A 117 8.20 15.08 23.48
CA GLY A 117 7.29 14.09 24.07
C GLY A 117 7.65 13.67 25.51
N GLN A 118 8.79 14.12 26.04
CA GLN A 118 9.27 13.81 27.40
C GLN A 118 9.50 15.08 28.24
N GLY A 119 9.91 14.90 29.50
CA GLY A 119 10.20 16.01 30.41
C GLY A 119 8.94 16.80 30.84
N PRO A 120 9.10 18.02 31.39
CA PRO A 120 7.98 18.80 31.89
C PRO A 120 7.03 19.33 30.80
N TRP A 121 7.45 19.35 29.53
CA TRP A 121 6.64 19.83 28.39
C TRP A 121 5.79 18.73 27.72
N GLY A 122 6.16 17.45 27.86
CA GLY A 122 5.42 16.31 27.30
C GLY A 122 5.23 16.39 25.78
N SER A 123 4.08 15.90 25.29
CA SER A 123 3.68 15.94 23.87
C SER A 123 2.73 17.09 23.54
N GLN A 124 2.72 18.15 24.36
CA GLN A 124 1.75 19.23 24.27
C GLN A 124 2.11 20.31 23.23
N VAL A 125 3.30 20.23 22.63
CA VAL A 125 3.68 21.17 21.56
C VAL A 125 2.91 20.82 20.29
N THR A 126 2.03 21.72 19.88
CA THR A 126 1.31 21.63 18.62
C THR A 126 2.12 22.28 17.50
N VAL A 127 2.31 21.55 16.40
CA VAL A 127 2.86 22.10 15.15
C VAL A 127 1.69 22.50 14.27
N PRO A 128 1.67 23.72 13.69
CA PRO A 128 0.67 24.12 12.70
C PRO A 128 0.67 23.08 11.57
N GLN A 129 -0.42 22.32 11.47
CA GLN A 129 -0.62 21.41 10.35
C GLN A 129 -1.40 22.12 9.25
N ARG A 130 -1.11 21.74 8.01
CA ARG A 130 -1.93 22.08 6.85
C ARG A 130 -3.39 21.79 7.17
N GLN A 131 -4.26 22.74 6.88
CA GLN A 131 -5.68 22.59 7.10
C GLN A 131 -6.25 21.67 6.03
N THR A 132 -7.02 20.68 6.47
CA THR A 132 -7.81 19.78 5.63
C THR A 132 -9.21 20.36 5.43
N LEU A 133 -9.80 20.11 4.26
CA LEU A 133 -11.21 20.42 4.02
C LEU A 133 -12.09 19.37 4.71
N ASP A 134 -12.36 19.64 5.99
CA ASP A 134 -13.21 18.87 6.92
C ASP A 134 -14.16 19.83 7.68
N LEU A 135 -14.82 19.37 8.75
CA LEU A 135 -15.61 20.22 9.65
C LEU A 135 -14.92 20.46 11.01
N LEU A 136 -13.64 20.08 11.16
CA LEU A 136 -12.90 20.32 12.40
C LEU A 136 -12.71 21.83 12.61
N GLY A 137 -12.95 22.27 13.85
CA GLY A 137 -12.94 23.69 14.23
C GLY A 137 -14.25 24.43 13.98
N ALA A 138 -15.18 23.86 13.21
CA ALA A 138 -16.53 24.40 13.04
C ALA A 138 -17.47 23.97 14.17
N SER A 139 -18.54 24.75 14.36
CA SER A 139 -19.61 24.45 15.30
C SER A 139 -20.96 24.44 14.59
N TRP A 140 -21.84 23.55 15.06
CA TRP A 140 -23.26 23.57 14.76
C TRP A 140 -23.88 24.83 15.36
N VAL A 141 -24.46 25.67 14.51
CA VAL A 141 -25.09 26.95 14.89
C VAL A 141 -26.55 26.99 14.46
N TRP A 142 -27.39 27.70 15.22
CA TRP A 142 -28.78 27.97 14.84
C TRP A 142 -29.27 29.34 15.35
N GLY A 143 -30.55 29.64 15.14
CA GLY A 143 -31.23 30.83 15.67
C GLY A 143 -31.45 30.82 17.18
N LEU A 144 -31.96 31.93 17.72
CA LEU A 144 -32.32 32.04 19.13
C LEU A 144 -33.40 31.02 19.54
N GLY A 145 -33.24 30.44 20.73
CA GLY A 145 -34.19 29.48 21.29
C GLY A 145 -33.95 28.02 20.91
N ALA A 146 -32.96 27.73 20.07
CA ALA A 146 -32.54 26.36 19.80
C ALA A 146 -31.64 25.77 20.88
N THR A 147 -31.72 24.45 21.01
CA THR A 147 -30.90 23.60 21.88
C THR A 147 -30.45 22.36 21.10
N THR A 148 -29.56 21.55 21.68
CA THR A 148 -29.14 20.28 21.08
C THR A 148 -30.23 19.20 21.03
N SER A 149 -31.43 19.49 21.54
CA SER A 149 -32.55 18.53 21.60
C SER A 149 -33.83 19.06 20.95
N ASP A 150 -33.92 20.36 20.69
CA ASP A 150 -35.13 21.00 20.18
C ASP A 150 -34.81 22.38 19.59
N ALA A 151 -35.46 22.72 18.48
CA ALA A 151 -35.36 24.01 17.81
C ALA A 151 -36.70 24.38 17.15
N PRO A 152 -37.01 25.68 17.00
CA PRO A 152 -38.21 26.12 16.30
C PRO A 152 -38.27 25.58 14.86
N GLU A 153 -39.45 25.11 14.43
CA GLU A 153 -39.69 24.74 13.04
C GLU A 153 -39.71 25.97 12.13
N GLY A 154 -39.15 25.84 10.93
CA GLY A 154 -39.10 26.91 9.93
C GLY A 154 -37.69 27.27 9.49
N SER A 155 -37.61 28.24 8.59
CA SER A 155 -36.33 28.70 8.03
C SER A 155 -35.66 29.72 8.94
N GLN A 156 -34.35 29.62 9.03
CA GLN A 156 -33.45 30.56 9.65
C GLN A 156 -32.45 31.05 8.59
N TRP A 157 -32.17 32.35 8.59
CA TRP A 157 -31.20 32.99 7.71
C TRP A 157 -29.95 33.34 8.49
N PHE A 158 -28.77 33.07 7.93
CA PHE A 158 -27.47 33.18 8.59
C PHE A 158 -26.52 34.04 7.76
N ARG A 159 -25.72 34.87 8.43
CA ARG A 159 -24.67 35.67 7.79
C ARG A 159 -23.37 35.61 8.59
N GLY A 160 -22.28 35.35 7.89
CA GLY A 160 -20.91 35.40 8.36
C GLY A 160 -20.07 36.27 7.42
N ARG A 161 -19.00 36.88 7.97
CA ARG A 161 -18.11 37.78 7.24
C ARG A 161 -16.67 37.33 7.38
N PHE A 162 -15.94 37.36 6.28
CA PHE A 162 -14.55 36.96 6.23
C PHE A 162 -13.72 37.98 5.45
N ALA A 163 -12.76 38.61 6.12
CA ALA A 163 -11.90 39.61 5.49
C ALA A 163 -10.75 38.94 4.71
N LEU A 164 -10.61 39.29 3.44
CA LEU A 164 -9.50 38.85 2.59
C LEU A 164 -8.49 40.00 2.45
N PRO A 165 -7.22 39.81 2.88
CA PRO A 165 -6.20 40.84 2.78
C PRO A 165 -6.05 41.37 1.35
N PRO A 166 -5.69 42.66 1.17
CA PRO A 166 -5.25 43.16 -0.12
C PRO A 166 -4.01 42.38 -0.58
N ASP A 167 -3.90 42.12 -1.88
CA ASP A 167 -2.79 41.44 -2.54
C ASP A 167 -2.61 39.93 -2.22
N VAL A 168 -3.56 39.29 -1.52
CA VAL A 168 -3.54 37.84 -1.35
C VAL A 168 -3.83 37.13 -2.68
N GLY A 169 -2.88 36.35 -3.17
CA GLY A 169 -3.13 35.46 -4.30
C GLY A 169 -3.94 34.25 -3.84
N VAL A 170 -5.10 33.97 -4.42
CA VAL A 170 -5.88 32.76 -4.08
C VAL A 170 -5.48 31.64 -5.04
N LEU A 171 -4.91 30.56 -4.50
CA LEU A 171 -4.57 29.35 -5.26
C LEU A 171 -5.78 28.44 -5.42
N SER A 172 -6.52 28.24 -4.32
CA SER A 172 -7.78 27.48 -4.29
C SER A 172 -8.65 27.95 -3.13
N ALA A 173 -9.97 27.84 -3.26
CA ALA A 173 -10.89 28.00 -2.14
C ALA A 173 -12.02 26.96 -2.23
N GLU A 174 -12.23 26.24 -1.14
CA GLU A 174 -13.22 25.16 -1.08
C GLU A 174 -14.14 25.35 0.13
N LEU A 175 -15.44 25.22 -0.09
CA LEU A 175 -16.48 25.30 0.93
C LEU A 175 -17.06 23.91 1.18
N VAL A 176 -17.12 23.46 2.44
CA VAL A 176 -17.88 22.28 2.86
C VAL A 176 -19.00 22.68 3.83
N MET A 177 -20.19 22.12 3.64
CA MET A 177 -21.36 22.51 4.44
C MET A 177 -22.44 21.42 4.54
N THR A 178 -23.14 21.38 5.67
CA THR A 178 -24.39 20.62 5.85
C THR A 178 -25.33 21.31 6.84
N ALA A 179 -26.58 20.85 6.89
CA ALA A 179 -27.59 21.34 7.83
C ALA A 179 -28.58 20.24 8.22
N ASP A 180 -29.19 20.41 9.39
CA ASP A 180 -30.33 19.63 9.88
C ASP A 180 -31.57 20.54 9.82
N ASP A 181 -32.45 20.46 8.80
CA ASP A 181 -32.58 19.39 7.79
C ASP A 181 -32.16 19.74 6.35
N ASP A 182 -32.40 20.99 5.90
CA ASP A 182 -32.13 21.44 4.53
C ASP A 182 -31.52 22.83 4.46
N TYR A 183 -30.80 23.16 3.38
CA TYR A 183 -30.15 24.46 3.25
C TYR A 183 -29.92 24.96 1.82
N THR A 184 -29.64 26.26 1.70
CA THR A 184 -29.09 26.92 0.52
C THR A 184 -28.05 27.95 0.97
N ALA A 185 -26.85 27.87 0.40
CA ALA A 185 -25.68 28.65 0.76
C ALA A 185 -25.27 29.61 -0.36
N TYR A 186 -24.79 30.79 0.04
CA TYR A 186 -24.42 31.88 -0.84
C TYR A 186 -23.05 32.44 -0.44
N LEU A 187 -22.21 32.76 -1.43
CA LEU A 187 -21.02 33.59 -1.24
C LEU A 187 -21.17 34.83 -2.11
N ASP A 188 -21.12 36.02 -1.49
CA ASP A 188 -21.36 37.32 -2.13
C ASP A 188 -22.64 37.36 -3.01
N GLY A 189 -23.67 36.64 -2.56
CA GLY A 189 -24.97 36.55 -3.22
C GLY A 189 -25.07 35.50 -4.33
N GLU A 190 -23.99 34.83 -4.70
CA GLU A 190 -24.02 33.69 -5.62
C GLU A 190 -24.33 32.38 -4.88
N VAL A 191 -25.31 31.60 -5.37
CA VAL A 191 -25.62 30.29 -4.80
C VAL A 191 -24.46 29.34 -5.08
N VAL A 192 -23.84 28.82 -4.02
CA VAL A 192 -22.67 27.90 -4.13
C VAL A 192 -22.98 26.48 -3.71
N LEU A 193 -23.93 26.26 -2.78
CA LEU A 193 -24.35 24.94 -2.33
C LEU A 193 -25.84 24.92 -1.98
N SER A 194 -26.48 23.77 -2.12
CA SER A 194 -27.84 23.53 -1.62
C SER A 194 -28.10 22.05 -1.43
N ALA A 195 -28.83 21.70 -0.37
CA ALA A 195 -29.33 20.34 -0.15
C ALA A 195 -30.83 20.39 0.14
N PRO A 196 -31.66 19.56 -0.52
CA PRO A 196 -33.10 19.46 -0.21
C PRO A 196 -33.33 18.67 1.08
N GLN A 197 -34.56 18.75 1.62
CA GLN A 197 -34.97 17.97 2.79
C GLN A 197 -34.78 16.47 2.54
N GLN A 198 -34.06 15.82 3.44
CA GLN A 198 -33.81 14.38 3.43
C GLN A 198 -33.82 13.84 4.86
N VAL A 199 -34.20 12.57 5.03
CA VAL A 199 -34.10 11.89 6.33
C VAL A 199 -32.61 11.79 6.70
N ASP A 200 -32.24 12.31 7.87
CA ASP A 200 -30.85 12.40 8.33
C ASP A 200 -29.90 13.10 7.31
N GLY A 201 -30.42 14.07 6.54
CA GLY A 201 -29.67 14.78 5.50
C GLY A 201 -28.38 15.43 6.02
N TRP A 202 -28.38 15.85 7.28
CA TRP A 202 -27.23 16.41 7.99
C TRP A 202 -26.00 15.48 8.04
N ARG A 203 -26.17 14.16 7.85
CA ARG A 203 -25.06 13.19 7.79
C ARG A 203 -24.25 13.29 6.51
N SER A 204 -24.70 14.05 5.52
CA SER A 204 -23.97 14.27 4.27
C SER A 204 -23.67 15.76 4.11
N ALA A 205 -22.40 16.11 3.96
CA ALA A 205 -21.96 17.45 3.62
C ALA A 205 -21.56 17.52 2.15
N GLU A 206 -21.89 18.63 1.50
CA GLU A 206 -21.53 18.91 0.12
C GLU A 206 -20.30 19.82 0.07
N ILE A 207 -19.48 19.69 -0.99
CA ILE A 207 -18.35 20.57 -1.26
C ILE A 207 -18.61 21.39 -2.53
N ALA A 208 -18.22 22.66 -2.50
CA ALA A 208 -18.09 23.51 -3.68
C ALA A 208 -16.66 24.08 -3.80
N ASP A 209 -16.09 24.02 -5.01
CA ASP A 209 -14.96 24.86 -5.39
C ASP A 209 -15.48 26.28 -5.61
N VAL A 210 -15.10 27.18 -4.71
CA VAL A 210 -15.52 28.58 -4.68
C VAL A 210 -14.35 29.52 -4.98
N THR A 211 -13.25 28.98 -5.56
CA THR A 211 -12.05 29.72 -5.92
C THR A 211 -12.37 31.00 -6.71
N PRO A 212 -13.22 30.98 -7.76
CA PRO A 212 -13.51 32.19 -8.54
C PRO A 212 -14.19 33.29 -7.71
N VAL A 213 -15.13 32.90 -6.83
CA VAL A 213 -15.89 33.84 -6.00
C VAL A 213 -14.97 34.48 -4.95
N VAL A 214 -14.17 33.67 -4.27
CA VAL A 214 -13.21 34.12 -3.24
C VAL A 214 -12.11 34.99 -3.86
N ALA A 215 -11.58 34.62 -5.02
CA ALA A 215 -10.60 35.42 -5.73
C ALA A 215 -11.16 36.80 -6.15
N GLY A 216 -12.45 36.86 -6.50
CA GLY A 216 -13.14 38.11 -6.83
C GLY A 216 -13.33 39.06 -5.63
N ALA A 217 -13.33 38.52 -4.41
CA ALA A 217 -13.52 39.27 -3.17
C ALA A 217 -12.20 39.74 -2.50
N VAL A 218 -11.04 39.46 -3.10
CA VAL A 218 -9.72 39.86 -2.58
C VAL A 218 -9.64 41.37 -2.37
N GLY A 219 -9.11 41.78 -1.21
CA GLY A 219 -9.04 43.19 -0.80
C GLY A 219 -10.35 43.73 -0.24
N GLY A 220 -11.37 42.88 -0.07
CA GLY A 220 -12.67 43.21 0.51
C GLY A 220 -13.11 42.25 1.62
N GLU A 221 -14.40 42.30 1.95
CA GLU A 221 -15.06 41.40 2.89
C GLU A 221 -15.94 40.43 2.10
N LEU A 222 -15.65 39.13 2.21
CA LEU A 222 -16.47 38.06 1.66
C LEU A 222 -17.65 37.82 2.61
N VAL A 223 -18.86 37.86 2.08
CA VAL A 223 -20.09 37.55 2.82
C VAL A 223 -20.51 36.12 2.53
N PHE A 224 -20.56 35.31 3.58
CA PHE A 224 -21.14 33.99 3.55
C PHE A 224 -22.54 34.03 4.16
N ALA A 225 -23.53 33.82 3.31
CA ALA A 225 -24.94 33.76 3.68
C ALA A 225 -25.49 32.32 3.55
N ALA A 226 -26.42 31.93 4.42
CA ALA A 226 -27.10 30.64 4.32
C ALA A 226 -28.55 30.71 4.80
N ARG A 227 -29.47 30.04 4.11
CA ARG A 227 -30.82 29.75 4.60
C ARG A 227 -30.87 28.28 4.93
N ALA A 228 -31.18 27.93 6.18
CA ALA A 228 -31.42 26.55 6.58
C ALA A 228 -32.82 26.40 7.18
N THR A 229 -33.45 25.23 7.02
CA THR A 229 -34.82 24.99 7.48
C THR A 229 -34.87 23.77 8.39
N ASN A 230 -35.45 23.96 9.58
CA ASN A 230 -35.82 22.87 10.48
C ASN A 230 -37.23 22.36 10.14
N ARG A 231 -37.40 21.05 10.00
CA ARG A 231 -38.67 20.41 9.62
C ARG A 231 -39.30 19.70 10.82
N PRO A 232 -40.60 19.32 10.76
CA PRO A 232 -41.26 18.68 11.90
C PRO A 232 -40.73 17.26 12.17
N GLY A 233 -40.31 16.99 13.41
CA GLY A 233 -39.81 15.68 13.88
C GLY A 233 -40.71 14.99 14.93
N PRO A 234 -40.70 13.64 15.07
CA PRO A 234 -41.70 12.91 15.86
C PRO A 234 -41.50 12.87 17.39
N SER A 235 -40.47 13.51 17.99
CA SER A 235 -40.36 13.68 19.46
C SER A 235 -39.18 14.54 19.96
N VAL A 236 -38.06 14.54 19.23
CA VAL A 236 -36.84 15.35 19.47
C VAL A 236 -36.50 15.99 18.13
N ASN A 237 -36.32 17.31 18.10
CA ASN A 237 -36.26 18.07 16.84
C ASN A 237 -35.08 19.06 16.84
N PRO A 238 -33.83 18.57 16.87
CA PRO A 238 -32.67 19.45 16.81
C PRO A 238 -32.58 20.10 15.41
N ALA A 239 -31.99 21.29 15.35
CA ALA A 239 -31.66 21.94 14.09
C ALA A 239 -30.26 22.53 14.18
N GLY A 240 -29.51 22.51 13.09
CA GLY A 240 -28.15 23.00 13.11
C GLY A 240 -27.59 23.24 11.71
N LEU A 241 -26.76 24.27 11.58
CA LEU A 241 -25.99 24.59 10.40
C LEU A 241 -24.50 24.44 10.72
N ILE A 242 -23.72 23.81 9.85
CA ILE A 242 -22.27 23.75 10.02
C ILE A 242 -21.54 23.90 8.68
N ALA A 243 -20.49 24.72 8.66
CA ALA A 243 -19.69 24.94 7.45
C ALA A 243 -18.22 25.28 7.75
N LYS A 244 -17.34 24.95 6.81
CA LYS A 244 -15.92 25.38 6.75
C LYS A 244 -15.59 25.82 5.32
N LEU A 245 -15.05 27.02 5.19
CA LEU A 245 -14.39 27.53 3.99
C LEU A 245 -12.87 27.50 4.23
N LEU A 246 -12.15 26.80 3.38
CA LEU A 246 -10.69 26.74 3.37
C LEU A 246 -10.17 27.47 2.13
N VAL A 247 -9.39 28.53 2.35
CA VAL A 247 -8.74 29.31 1.27
C VAL A 247 -7.24 29.02 1.34
N ARG A 248 -6.68 28.47 0.27
CA ARG A 248 -5.24 28.32 0.11
C ARG A 248 -4.72 29.45 -0.74
N THR A 249 -3.71 30.14 -0.22
CA THR A 249 -3.11 31.30 -0.88
C THR A 249 -1.95 30.89 -1.79
N ALA A 250 -1.46 31.80 -2.63
CA ALA A 250 -0.41 31.55 -3.62
C ALA A 250 0.98 31.35 -3.00
N ASP A 251 1.21 31.94 -1.83
CA ASP A 251 2.33 31.66 -0.91
C ASP A 251 2.09 30.40 -0.05
N GLN A 252 1.01 29.67 -0.34
CA GLN A 252 0.61 28.45 0.33
C GLN A 252 0.38 28.60 1.84
N GLU A 253 -0.23 29.69 2.29
CA GLU A 253 -0.87 29.75 3.60
C GLU A 253 -2.32 29.23 3.52
N ASP A 254 -2.84 28.70 4.63
CA ASP A 254 -4.22 28.25 4.73
C ASP A 254 -5.00 29.25 5.59
N MET A 255 -5.98 29.93 5.00
CA MET A 255 -6.94 30.76 5.73
C MET A 255 -8.25 29.98 5.91
N VAL A 256 -8.77 29.96 7.14
CA VAL A 256 -9.96 29.16 7.50
C VAL A 256 -11.08 30.05 8.02
N PHE A 257 -12.27 29.84 7.48
CA PHE A 257 -13.50 30.45 7.96
C PHE A 257 -14.53 29.36 8.30
N VAL A 258 -15.12 29.41 9.49
CA VAL A 258 -16.02 28.37 10.00
C VAL A 258 -17.27 28.96 10.61
N THR A 259 -18.35 28.16 10.67
CA THR A 259 -19.51 28.48 11.52
C THR A 259 -19.11 28.47 12.98
N ASN A 260 -19.31 29.61 13.65
CA ASN A 260 -19.01 29.80 15.07
C ASN A 260 -19.85 30.97 15.63
N GLY A 261 -19.59 31.38 16.88
CA GLY A 261 -20.35 32.45 17.55
C GLY A 261 -20.22 33.85 16.96
N SER A 262 -19.36 34.07 15.94
CA SER A 262 -19.27 35.36 15.24
C SER A 262 -20.38 35.57 14.20
N TRP A 263 -21.11 34.51 13.84
CA TRP A 263 -22.19 34.56 12.88
C TRP A 263 -23.44 35.22 13.47
N ARG A 264 -24.26 35.76 12.57
CA ARG A 264 -25.58 36.33 12.90
C ARG A 264 -26.68 35.53 12.24
N SER A 265 -27.88 35.59 12.81
CA SER A 265 -29.06 34.98 12.22
C SER A 265 -30.34 35.79 12.41
N SER A 266 -31.30 35.56 11.51
CA SER A 266 -32.65 36.13 11.56
C SER A 266 -33.68 35.03 11.35
N GLY A 267 -34.81 35.11 12.06
CA GLY A 267 -35.99 34.27 11.85
C GLY A 267 -36.96 34.84 10.82
N THR A 268 -36.61 35.94 10.16
CA THR A 268 -37.40 36.58 9.09
C THR A 268 -36.54 36.88 7.86
N GLU A 269 -37.09 36.64 6.68
CA GLU A 269 -36.45 36.96 5.41
C GLU A 269 -36.46 38.47 5.14
N ALA A 270 -35.33 39.01 4.72
CA ALA A 270 -35.22 40.39 4.23
C ALA A 270 -34.79 40.37 2.74
N PRO A 271 -35.30 41.25 1.86
CA PRO A 271 -34.86 41.28 0.46
C PRO A 271 -33.35 41.57 0.34
N GLY A 272 -32.65 40.77 -0.47
CA GLY A 272 -31.21 40.92 -0.72
C GLY A 272 -30.33 40.62 0.50
N TRP A 273 -30.84 39.86 1.48
CA TRP A 273 -30.13 39.47 2.70
C TRP A 273 -28.86 38.66 2.42
N GLU A 274 -28.69 38.09 1.23
CA GLU A 274 -27.53 37.32 0.81
C GLU A 274 -26.39 38.19 0.24
N GLN A 275 -26.67 39.46 -0.08
CA GLN A 275 -25.73 40.36 -0.76
C GLN A 275 -24.68 40.95 0.21
N PRO A 276 -23.47 41.31 -0.26
CA PRO A 276 -22.45 41.95 0.56
C PRO A 276 -22.92 43.24 1.25
N GLY A 277 -23.68 44.08 0.53
CA GLY A 277 -24.14 45.39 1.01
C GLY A 277 -25.33 45.38 1.99
N HIS A 278 -25.80 44.20 2.44
CA HIS A 278 -26.93 44.12 3.38
C HIS A 278 -26.50 44.47 4.83
N ASP A 279 -27.31 45.29 5.50
CA ASP A 279 -27.13 45.64 6.91
C ASP A 279 -27.83 44.61 7.82
N ASP A 280 -27.03 43.73 8.42
CA ASP A 280 -27.45 42.71 9.39
C ASP A 280 -27.11 43.10 10.84
N SER A 281 -26.79 44.36 11.12
CA SER A 281 -26.41 44.81 12.47
C SER A 281 -27.51 44.58 13.51
N ALA A 282 -28.77 44.56 13.06
CA ALA A 282 -29.96 44.27 13.85
C ALA A 282 -30.28 42.77 14.00
N TRP A 283 -29.55 41.88 13.32
CA TRP A 283 -29.73 40.43 13.44
C TRP A 283 -29.13 39.92 14.75
N ASP A 284 -29.75 38.90 15.32
CA ASP A 284 -29.28 38.28 16.54
C ASP A 284 -27.97 37.52 16.30
N ALA A 285 -27.15 37.38 17.34
CA ALA A 285 -26.03 36.43 17.30
C ALA A 285 -26.58 34.99 17.19
N VAL A 286 -25.86 34.12 16.49
CA VAL A 286 -26.24 32.70 16.45
C VAL A 286 -26.11 32.05 17.83
N THR A 287 -26.94 31.04 18.08
CA THR A 287 -26.73 30.10 19.19
C THR A 287 -25.72 29.04 18.75
N VAL A 288 -24.60 28.90 19.45
CA VAL A 288 -23.65 27.80 19.23
C VAL A 288 -24.16 26.57 19.99
N LEU A 289 -24.55 25.52 19.27
CA LEU A 289 -25.20 24.33 19.86
C LEU A 289 -24.17 23.28 20.29
N ALA A 290 -23.24 22.95 19.40
CA ALA A 290 -22.17 21.99 19.67
C ALA A 290 -20.99 22.18 18.70
N PRO A 291 -19.73 22.05 19.15
CA PRO A 291 -18.61 21.85 18.22
C PRO A 291 -18.82 20.59 17.37
N TYR A 292 -18.24 20.55 16.17
CA TYR A 292 -18.17 19.32 15.39
C TYR A 292 -17.59 18.15 16.21
N GLY A 293 -18.14 16.95 16.08
CA GLY A 293 -17.78 15.79 16.89
C GLY A 293 -18.62 15.64 18.17
N GLN A 294 -19.47 16.61 18.51
CA GLN A 294 -20.32 16.61 19.72
C GLN A 294 -21.80 16.79 19.40
N GLY A 295 -22.65 16.87 20.43
CA GLY A 295 -24.10 17.01 20.27
C GLY A 295 -24.77 15.77 19.69
N PRO A 296 -26.03 15.87 19.22
CA PRO A 296 -26.74 14.74 18.61
C PRO A 296 -26.13 14.30 17.27
N TRP A 297 -25.33 15.17 16.63
CA TRP A 297 -24.72 14.92 15.33
C TRP A 297 -23.37 14.16 15.40
N GLY A 298 -22.61 14.34 16.48
CA GLY A 298 -21.33 13.67 16.68
C GLY A 298 -20.33 13.94 15.53
N ASN A 299 -19.62 12.89 15.11
CA ASN A 299 -18.68 12.90 13.99
C ASN A 299 -19.23 12.17 12.74
N SER A 300 -20.56 12.03 12.62
CA SER A 300 -21.21 11.20 11.60
C SER A 300 -21.47 11.90 10.26
N VAL A 301 -20.78 13.01 10.00
CA VAL A 301 -20.91 13.74 8.72
C VAL A 301 -19.92 13.20 7.72
N VAL A 302 -20.42 12.63 6.63
CA VAL A 302 -19.68 12.19 5.45
C VAL A 302 -19.61 13.35 4.47
N ILE A 303 -18.41 13.69 4.02
CA ILE A 303 -18.21 14.79 3.07
C ILE A 303 -18.16 14.21 1.65
N ALA A 304 -19.17 14.52 0.84
CA ALA A 304 -19.23 14.09 -0.55
C ALA A 304 -18.27 14.93 -1.41
N ARG A 305 -17.26 14.29 -2.01
CA ARG A 305 -16.43 14.89 -3.06
C ARG A 305 -16.94 14.40 -4.41
N PRO A 306 -17.62 15.24 -5.21
CA PRO A 306 -18.01 14.85 -6.55
C PRO A 306 -16.77 14.55 -7.38
N GLU A 307 -16.65 13.31 -7.83
CA GLU A 307 -15.53 12.86 -8.64
C GLU A 307 -15.60 13.49 -10.04
N LYS A 308 -14.50 14.12 -10.49
CA LYS A 308 -14.40 14.59 -11.87
C LYS A 308 -14.08 13.40 -12.80
N PRO A 309 -14.65 13.36 -14.02
CA PRO A 309 -14.32 12.33 -15.01
C PRO A 309 -12.82 12.26 -15.31
N ALA A 310 -12.34 11.09 -15.73
CA ALA A 310 -10.98 10.90 -16.20
C ALA A 310 -10.67 11.92 -17.32
N PRO A 311 -9.65 12.78 -17.18
CA PRO A 311 -9.39 13.81 -18.16
C PRO A 311 -8.83 13.21 -19.46
N LEU A 312 -9.29 13.74 -20.60
CA LEU A 312 -8.68 13.52 -21.90
C LEU A 312 -7.72 14.67 -22.19
N LEU A 313 -6.49 14.35 -22.57
CA LEU A 313 -5.47 15.30 -22.97
C LEU A 313 -5.02 15.00 -24.40
N ARG A 314 -4.81 16.04 -25.22
CA ARG A 314 -4.24 15.86 -26.57
C ARG A 314 -3.36 17.03 -27.02
N ARG A 315 -2.40 16.70 -27.89
CA ARG A 315 -1.52 17.64 -28.58
C ARG A 315 -1.27 17.20 -30.03
N SER A 316 -1.67 18.03 -30.98
CA SER A 316 -1.26 17.91 -32.38
C SER A 316 0.11 18.57 -32.60
N PHE A 317 0.94 18.01 -33.48
CA PHE A 317 2.24 18.55 -33.87
C PHE A 317 2.65 18.05 -35.28
N ASP A 318 3.50 18.82 -35.96
CA ASP A 318 3.97 18.48 -37.31
C ASP A 318 5.41 17.96 -37.32
N LEU A 319 5.64 16.86 -38.05
CA LEU A 319 6.97 16.35 -38.36
C LEU A 319 7.30 16.62 -39.83
N THR A 320 8.25 17.51 -40.09
CA THR A 320 8.63 17.91 -41.46
C THR A 320 9.69 17.03 -42.08
N LYS A 321 10.39 16.23 -41.27
CA LYS A 321 11.53 15.38 -41.68
C LYS A 321 11.23 13.90 -41.47
N PRO A 322 11.84 12.99 -42.25
CA PRO A 322 11.73 11.54 -42.02
C PRO A 322 12.19 11.15 -40.61
N VAL A 323 11.43 10.27 -39.98
CA VAL A 323 11.74 9.69 -38.66
C VAL A 323 12.75 8.55 -38.84
N ARG A 324 13.79 8.54 -38.01
CA ARG A 324 14.73 7.42 -37.88
C ARG A 324 14.42 6.58 -36.64
N ARG A 325 14.12 7.25 -35.53
CA ARG A 325 13.84 6.63 -34.23
C ARG A 325 12.98 7.57 -33.41
N ALA A 326 12.02 7.05 -32.66
CA ALA A 326 11.26 7.84 -31.70
C ALA A 326 11.04 7.11 -30.38
N ARG A 327 11.11 7.84 -29.27
CA ARG A 327 10.85 7.34 -27.93
C ARG A 327 9.88 8.26 -27.21
N LEU A 328 8.86 7.68 -26.59
CA LEU A 328 7.96 8.38 -25.68
C LEU A 328 8.32 7.97 -24.25
N TYR A 329 8.63 8.96 -23.42
CA TYR A 329 8.77 8.84 -21.98
C TYR A 329 7.52 9.46 -21.34
N ALA A 330 6.78 8.72 -20.52
CA ALA A 330 5.52 9.21 -19.97
C ALA A 330 5.27 8.72 -18.55
N SER A 331 4.65 9.59 -17.74
CA SER A 331 4.10 9.27 -16.43
C SER A 331 2.79 10.02 -16.26
N GLY A 332 1.67 9.30 -16.35
CA GLY A 332 0.37 9.77 -15.91
C GLY A 332 0.13 9.30 -14.48
N VAL A 333 0.07 10.22 -13.52
CA VAL A 333 -0.16 9.85 -12.10
C VAL A 333 -1.66 9.87 -11.81
N ALA A 334 -2.29 8.75 -11.39
CA ALA A 334 -1.69 7.44 -11.14
C ALA A 334 -1.57 6.53 -12.37
N TYR A 335 -2.52 6.60 -13.32
CA TYR A 335 -2.53 5.74 -14.50
C TYR A 335 -2.76 6.53 -15.80
N HIS A 336 -2.26 6.01 -16.93
CA HIS A 336 -2.53 6.56 -18.26
C HIS A 336 -2.91 5.49 -19.30
N ASP A 337 -3.69 5.91 -20.28
CA ASP A 337 -3.96 5.18 -21.53
C ASP A 337 -3.54 6.07 -22.71
N LEU A 338 -2.36 5.81 -23.26
CA LEU A 338 -1.71 6.64 -24.27
C LEU A 338 -2.07 6.21 -25.69
N HIS A 339 -2.27 7.20 -26.57
CA HIS A 339 -2.55 7.00 -27.98
C HIS A 339 -1.69 7.93 -28.84
N LEU A 340 -1.25 7.43 -30.00
CA LEU A 340 -0.57 8.21 -31.02
C LEU A 340 -1.21 7.89 -32.38
N ASN A 341 -1.77 8.91 -33.03
CA ASN A 341 -2.44 8.79 -34.32
C ASN A 341 -3.50 7.68 -34.34
N GLY A 342 -4.41 7.69 -33.35
CA GLY A 342 -5.46 6.68 -33.19
C GLY A 342 -5.01 5.33 -32.62
N ALA A 343 -3.72 5.00 -32.71
CA ALA A 343 -3.18 3.74 -32.21
C ALA A 343 -2.80 3.84 -30.74
N ARG A 344 -3.14 2.81 -29.95
CA ARG A 344 -2.68 2.69 -28.56
C ARG A 344 -1.15 2.56 -28.52
N VAL A 345 -0.52 3.23 -27.56
CA VAL A 345 0.93 3.15 -27.32
C VAL A 345 1.21 2.02 -26.33
N GLY A 346 1.90 0.98 -26.79
CA GLY A 346 2.26 -0.18 -25.96
C GLY A 346 1.08 -1.10 -25.63
N ASP A 347 1.37 -2.15 -24.87
CA ASP A 347 0.43 -3.21 -24.48
C ASP A 347 0.23 -3.31 -22.95
N SER A 348 0.95 -2.49 -22.19
CA SER A 348 0.90 -2.42 -20.74
C SER A 348 -0.35 -1.68 -20.28
N VAL A 349 -0.89 -2.04 -19.13
CA VAL A 349 -2.12 -1.48 -18.53
C VAL A 349 -1.83 -1.07 -17.09
N LEU A 350 -2.64 -0.18 -16.51
CA LEU A 350 -2.39 0.35 -15.15
C LEU A 350 -0.96 0.90 -14.96
N ASP A 351 -0.42 1.53 -16.00
CA ASP A 351 0.90 2.17 -15.97
C ASP A 351 0.78 3.66 -15.62
N PRO A 352 1.75 4.23 -14.88
CA PRO A 352 2.87 3.55 -14.22
C PRO A 352 2.44 2.82 -12.93
N GLY A 353 3.33 1.97 -12.40
CA GLY A 353 3.12 1.22 -11.17
C GLY A 353 3.01 2.11 -9.93
N PHE A 354 2.29 1.63 -8.91
CA PHE A 354 2.03 2.36 -7.68
C PHE A 354 3.28 2.46 -6.79
N THR A 355 3.60 3.66 -6.33
CA THR A 355 4.67 4.00 -5.38
C THR A 355 4.17 5.01 -4.35
N ASP A 356 4.99 5.30 -3.33
CA ASP A 356 4.82 6.54 -2.56
C ASP A 356 5.19 7.73 -3.45
N TYR A 357 4.19 8.48 -3.90
CA TYR A 357 4.39 9.59 -4.85
C TYR A 357 5.06 10.82 -4.22
N GLU A 358 5.26 10.87 -2.89
CA GLU A 358 6.09 11.91 -2.27
C GLU A 358 7.58 11.64 -2.42
N GLU A 359 7.98 10.38 -2.64
CA GLU A 359 9.37 9.92 -2.66
C GLU A 359 9.81 9.45 -4.07
N THR A 360 8.96 8.68 -4.77
CA THR A 360 9.25 8.15 -6.12
C THR A 360 8.02 8.24 -7.02
N VAL A 361 8.21 8.71 -8.25
CA VAL A 361 7.21 8.67 -9.33
C VAL A 361 7.79 7.88 -10.50
N LEU A 362 7.11 6.82 -10.94
CA LEU A 362 7.60 6.00 -12.05
C LEU A 362 7.21 6.57 -13.41
N TYR A 363 8.09 6.47 -14.41
CA TYR A 363 7.78 6.70 -15.82
C TYR A 363 8.07 5.48 -16.68
N VAL A 364 7.31 5.33 -17.76
CA VAL A 364 7.47 4.26 -18.75
C VAL A 364 8.09 4.80 -20.04
N THR A 365 8.76 3.92 -20.78
CA THR A 365 9.39 4.25 -22.07
C THR A 365 8.85 3.35 -23.17
N HIS A 366 8.38 3.94 -24.26
CA HIS A 366 7.88 3.22 -25.43
C HIS A 366 8.69 3.54 -26.69
N ASP A 367 8.97 2.50 -27.49
CA ASP A 367 9.35 2.69 -28.89
C ASP A 367 8.09 2.96 -29.72
N ILE A 368 8.00 4.17 -30.26
CA ILE A 368 6.85 4.61 -31.07
C ILE A 368 7.28 5.00 -32.48
N THR A 369 8.45 4.53 -32.93
CA THR A 369 9.03 4.88 -34.24
C THR A 369 8.05 4.64 -35.38
N ASP A 370 7.36 3.49 -35.36
CA ASP A 370 6.47 3.06 -36.44
C ASP A 370 5.05 3.65 -36.34
N LEU A 371 4.73 4.36 -35.26
CA LEU A 371 3.43 5.03 -35.06
C LEU A 371 3.42 6.47 -35.59
N LEU A 372 4.60 7.04 -35.82
CA LEU A 372 4.75 8.40 -36.34
C LEU A 372 4.67 8.43 -37.87
N ARG A 373 4.20 9.56 -38.39
CA ARG A 373 4.18 9.85 -39.83
C ARG A 373 4.73 11.23 -40.11
N GLN A 374 5.14 11.47 -41.36
CA GLN A 374 5.48 12.81 -41.81
C GLN A 374 4.20 13.66 -41.93
N GLY A 375 4.24 14.93 -41.54
CA GLY A 375 3.08 15.81 -41.41
C GLY A 375 2.49 15.80 -40.00
N GLU A 376 1.17 16.02 -39.90
CA GLU A 376 0.47 16.13 -38.62
C GLU A 376 0.39 14.77 -37.89
N ASN A 377 0.75 14.80 -36.62
CA ASN A 377 0.60 13.73 -35.65
C ASN A 377 -0.16 14.24 -34.42
N THR A 378 -0.85 13.34 -33.71
CA THR A 378 -1.55 13.64 -32.45
C THR A 378 -1.10 12.67 -31.38
N LEU A 379 -0.54 13.19 -30.29
CA LEU A 379 -0.35 12.43 -29.04
C LEU A 379 -1.52 12.73 -28.10
N ALA A 380 -2.10 11.69 -27.51
CA ALA A 380 -3.29 11.75 -26.68
C ALA A 380 -3.19 10.84 -25.46
N ALA A 381 -3.88 11.18 -24.37
CA ALA A 381 -3.91 10.42 -23.12
C ALA A 381 -5.27 10.53 -22.44
N GLU A 382 -5.75 9.44 -21.85
CA GLU A 382 -6.77 9.45 -20.80
C GLU A 382 -6.10 9.10 -19.47
N LEU A 383 -6.43 9.79 -18.36
CA LEU A 383 -5.75 9.59 -17.07
C LEU A 383 -6.68 9.01 -15.99
N GLY A 384 -6.21 7.95 -15.33
CA GLY A 384 -6.86 7.31 -14.19
C GLY A 384 -6.35 7.82 -12.85
N ARG A 385 -7.21 7.75 -11.83
CA ARG A 385 -6.94 8.24 -10.48
C ARG A 385 -6.01 7.33 -9.68
N GLY A 386 -6.16 6.02 -9.83
CA GLY A 386 -5.42 5.00 -9.06
C GLY A 386 -5.31 5.35 -7.56
N PHE A 387 -4.13 5.15 -6.96
CA PHE A 387 -3.85 5.56 -5.57
C PHE A 387 -3.39 7.02 -5.41
N TYR A 388 -3.22 7.77 -6.51
CA TYR A 388 -2.79 9.17 -6.46
C TYR A 388 -3.97 10.12 -6.21
N GLY A 389 -5.04 9.97 -6.98
CA GLY A 389 -6.22 10.84 -6.95
C GLY A 389 -7.49 10.15 -6.47
N MET A 390 -7.35 9.10 -5.64
CA MET A 390 -8.47 8.29 -5.17
C MET A 390 -9.48 9.15 -4.41
N THR A 391 -10.76 9.09 -4.79
CA THR A 391 -11.84 9.79 -4.08
C THR A 391 -12.69 8.84 -3.24
N THR A 392 -12.59 7.54 -3.50
CA THR A 392 -13.35 6.51 -2.78
C THR A 392 -12.88 6.41 -1.33
N ASP A 393 -13.79 6.70 -0.40
CA ASP A 393 -13.54 6.52 1.03
C ASP A 393 -13.18 5.05 1.34
N ASN A 394 -12.24 4.86 2.25
CA ASN A 394 -11.74 3.56 2.67
C ASN A 394 -10.95 3.65 3.99
N VAL A 395 -10.88 2.52 4.71
CA VAL A 395 -10.25 2.44 6.04
C VAL A 395 -8.73 2.71 6.06
N TRP A 396 -8.04 2.58 4.92
CA TRP A 396 -6.60 2.84 4.79
C TRP A 396 -6.29 4.30 4.47
N ARG A 397 -7.33 5.15 4.34
CA ARG A 397 -7.20 6.59 4.06
C ARG A 397 -6.52 6.91 2.74
N TRP A 398 -6.64 6.06 1.71
CA TRP A 398 -6.07 6.34 0.38
C TRP A 398 -6.64 7.61 -0.27
N HIS A 399 -7.84 8.02 0.13
CA HIS A 399 -8.49 9.26 -0.30
C HIS A 399 -8.00 10.52 0.47
N GLN A 400 -7.05 10.36 1.39
CA GLN A 400 -6.48 11.42 2.24
C GLN A 400 -4.95 11.35 2.30
N THR A 401 -4.30 10.74 1.31
CA THR A 401 -2.84 10.63 1.28
C THR A 401 -2.19 12.02 1.21
N PRO A 402 -0.97 12.19 1.74
CA PRO A 402 -0.24 13.46 1.64
C PRO A 402 -0.03 13.96 0.20
N TRP A 403 0.17 13.03 -0.74
CA TRP A 403 0.36 13.31 -2.18
C TRP A 403 -0.95 13.52 -2.97
N HIS A 404 -2.12 13.46 -2.34
CA HIS A 404 -3.41 13.43 -3.03
C HIS A 404 -3.60 14.57 -4.02
N GLY A 405 -4.08 14.27 -5.24
CA GLY A 405 -4.40 15.29 -6.23
C GLY A 405 -5.16 14.78 -7.45
N GLU A 406 -5.62 15.72 -8.29
CA GLU A 406 -6.23 15.37 -9.59
C GLU A 406 -5.19 14.78 -10.55
N PRO A 407 -5.56 13.82 -11.43
CA PRO A 407 -4.62 13.16 -12.34
C PRO A 407 -3.82 14.14 -13.19
N ARG A 408 -2.52 13.86 -13.37
CA ARG A 408 -1.57 14.72 -14.10
C ARG A 408 -0.72 13.90 -15.05
N LEU A 409 -0.24 14.53 -16.13
CA LEU A 409 0.64 13.90 -17.12
C LEU A 409 1.94 14.69 -17.24
N ILE A 410 3.06 13.99 -17.16
CA ILE A 410 4.33 14.44 -17.72
C ILE A 410 4.70 13.51 -18.88
N ALA A 411 5.00 14.08 -20.04
CA ALA A 411 5.46 13.31 -21.19
C ALA A 411 6.52 14.05 -22.01
N ARG A 412 7.46 13.29 -22.55
CA ARG A 412 8.50 13.75 -23.46
C ARG A 412 8.64 12.77 -24.62
N LEU A 413 8.28 13.21 -25.81
CA LEU A 413 8.55 12.51 -27.06
C LEU A 413 9.85 13.04 -27.66
N VAL A 414 10.81 12.15 -27.92
CA VAL A 414 12.07 12.46 -28.60
C VAL A 414 12.09 11.76 -29.95
N VAL A 415 12.18 12.53 -31.04
CA VAL A 415 12.20 12.04 -32.42
C VAL A 415 13.55 12.36 -33.04
N GLU A 416 14.32 11.33 -33.36
CA GLU A 416 15.55 11.43 -34.13
C GLU A 416 15.26 11.29 -35.62
N HIS A 417 15.82 12.19 -36.41
CA HIS A 417 15.63 12.21 -37.86
C HIS A 417 16.80 11.57 -38.61
N ALA A 418 16.57 11.24 -39.88
CA ALA A 418 17.59 10.63 -40.74
C ALA A 418 18.84 11.52 -40.94
N ASP A 419 18.71 12.84 -40.80
CA ASP A 419 19.81 13.81 -40.91
C ASP A 419 20.58 14.03 -39.59
N GLY A 420 20.20 13.34 -38.51
CA GLY A 420 20.80 13.47 -37.18
C GLY A 420 20.23 14.59 -36.31
N SER A 421 19.26 15.37 -36.81
CA SER A 421 18.54 16.35 -35.98
C SER A 421 17.50 15.68 -35.07
N VAL A 422 17.09 16.38 -34.02
CA VAL A 422 16.11 15.91 -33.02
C VAL A 422 14.94 16.89 -32.95
N THR A 423 13.72 16.35 -32.93
CA THR A 423 12.49 17.08 -32.58
C THR A 423 11.99 16.56 -31.24
N GLU A 424 11.64 17.46 -30.32
CA GLU A 424 11.05 17.09 -29.03
C GLU A 424 9.65 17.69 -28.88
N ILE A 425 8.72 16.89 -28.35
CA ILE A 425 7.37 17.31 -27.98
C ILE A 425 7.18 16.98 -26.50
N THR A 426 6.82 17.98 -25.70
CA THR A 426 6.64 17.85 -24.24
C THR A 426 5.23 18.20 -23.81
N THR A 427 4.86 17.80 -22.59
CA THR A 427 3.68 18.34 -21.90
C THR A 427 3.89 19.79 -21.49
N ASP A 428 2.99 20.68 -21.89
CA ASP A 428 3.02 22.12 -21.65
C ASP A 428 1.60 22.74 -21.80
N GLN A 429 1.51 24.08 -21.80
CA GLN A 429 0.25 24.84 -21.93
C GLN A 429 -0.43 24.68 -23.31
N ASP A 430 0.29 24.08 -24.25
CA ASP A 430 -0.09 23.94 -25.65
C ASP A 430 -0.93 22.67 -25.89
N TRP A 431 -1.09 21.85 -24.84
CA TRP A 431 -2.03 20.74 -24.76
C TRP A 431 -3.46 21.21 -24.51
N ARG A 432 -4.42 20.41 -24.96
CA ARG A 432 -5.85 20.61 -24.73
C ARG A 432 -6.40 19.56 -23.79
N VAL A 433 -7.34 19.94 -22.92
CA VAL A 433 -7.96 19.07 -21.92
C VAL A 433 -9.47 19.21 -21.88
N THR A 434 -10.16 18.09 -21.64
CA THR A 434 -11.60 18.02 -21.33
C THR A 434 -11.89 16.85 -20.39
N GLY A 435 -13.08 16.79 -19.78
CA GLY A 435 -13.57 15.58 -19.11
C GLY A 435 -13.83 14.46 -20.13
N GLY A 436 -13.49 13.23 -19.76
CA GLY A 436 -13.61 12.05 -20.61
C GLY A 436 -14.87 11.21 -20.39
N PRO A 437 -14.99 10.10 -21.14
CA PRO A 437 -16.12 9.18 -21.07
C PRO A 437 -16.10 8.29 -19.82
N THR A 438 -14.93 8.10 -19.19
CA THR A 438 -14.83 7.45 -17.88
C THR A 438 -15.25 8.44 -16.80
N VAL A 439 -16.52 8.41 -16.42
CA VAL A 439 -17.18 9.34 -15.48
C VAL A 439 -16.66 9.17 -14.06
N SER A 440 -16.38 7.93 -13.66
CA SER A 440 -15.71 7.62 -12.39
C SER A 440 -14.81 6.40 -12.52
N ASN A 441 -13.71 6.38 -11.75
CA ASN A 441 -12.80 5.24 -11.68
C ASN A 441 -12.18 5.09 -10.29
N SER A 442 -12.21 3.85 -9.79
CA SER A 442 -11.63 3.49 -8.50
C SER A 442 -11.16 2.06 -8.52
N LEU A 443 -9.98 1.81 -7.93
CA LEU A 443 -9.48 0.45 -7.71
C LEU A 443 -10.46 -0.39 -6.87
N TYR A 444 -11.26 0.22 -5.99
CA TYR A 444 -12.22 -0.49 -5.14
C TYR A 444 -13.64 -0.49 -5.69
N ALA A 445 -14.13 0.68 -6.12
CA ALA A 445 -15.53 0.83 -6.52
C ALA A 445 -15.80 0.30 -7.93
N GLY A 446 -14.80 0.27 -8.81
CA GLY A 446 -14.92 -0.01 -10.25
C GLY A 446 -15.05 1.26 -11.08
N GLU A 447 -15.52 1.12 -12.32
CA GLU A 447 -15.57 2.21 -13.31
C GLU A 447 -16.99 2.48 -13.82
N SER A 448 -17.38 3.75 -13.96
CA SER A 448 -18.54 4.13 -14.77
C SER A 448 -18.07 4.78 -16.06
N PHE A 449 -18.53 4.25 -17.18
CA PHE A 449 -18.20 4.73 -18.51
C PHE A 449 -19.47 5.08 -19.29
N ASP A 450 -19.49 6.25 -19.92
CA ASP A 450 -20.59 6.70 -20.79
C ASP A 450 -20.11 6.89 -22.23
N ALA A 451 -20.45 5.93 -23.09
CA ALA A 451 -20.02 5.91 -24.48
C ALA A 451 -20.60 7.07 -25.31
N ARG A 452 -21.65 7.75 -24.81
CA ARG A 452 -22.21 8.96 -25.44
C ARG A 452 -21.27 10.15 -25.32
N LEU A 453 -20.33 10.11 -24.37
CA LEU A 453 -19.36 11.18 -24.10
C LEU A 453 -18.02 11.01 -24.83
N VAL A 454 -17.80 9.88 -25.51
CA VAL A 454 -16.57 9.66 -26.29
C VAL A 454 -16.55 10.66 -27.46
N PRO A 455 -15.53 11.53 -27.59
CA PRO A 455 -15.47 12.44 -28.73
C PRO A 455 -14.91 11.71 -29.96
N ASP A 456 -15.62 11.73 -31.07
CA ASP A 456 -15.24 10.94 -32.26
C ASP A 456 -13.90 11.40 -32.85
N GLY A 457 -12.95 10.47 -32.99
CA GLY A 457 -11.63 10.72 -33.59
C GLY A 457 -10.69 11.59 -32.75
N TRP A 458 -10.94 11.78 -31.45
CA TRP A 458 -10.15 12.71 -30.61
C TRP A 458 -8.65 12.39 -30.51
N THR A 459 -8.28 11.11 -30.69
CA THR A 459 -6.89 10.63 -30.71
C THR A 459 -6.22 10.72 -32.09
N GLU A 460 -6.97 11.12 -33.12
CA GLU A 460 -6.48 11.23 -34.50
C GLU A 460 -5.99 12.66 -34.83
N PRO A 461 -5.14 12.81 -35.85
CA PRO A 461 -4.84 14.11 -36.45
C PRO A 461 -6.07 14.69 -37.16
N GLY A 462 -6.16 16.03 -37.21
CA GLY A 462 -7.28 16.74 -37.83
C GLY A 462 -8.55 16.88 -36.97
N PHE A 463 -8.54 16.41 -35.71
CA PHE A 463 -9.63 16.64 -34.76
C PHE A 463 -9.67 18.11 -34.28
N ASP A 464 -10.85 18.74 -34.32
CA ASP A 464 -11.07 20.10 -33.83
C ASP A 464 -11.24 20.13 -32.30
N ALA A 465 -10.16 20.46 -31.60
CA ALA A 465 -10.14 20.64 -30.15
C ALA A 465 -10.30 22.11 -29.71
N SER A 466 -10.83 22.99 -30.56
CA SER A 466 -11.01 24.42 -30.22
C SER A 466 -11.97 24.65 -29.04
N ALA A 467 -12.92 23.74 -28.83
CA ALA A 467 -13.83 23.76 -27.69
C ALA A 467 -13.22 23.20 -26.39
N TRP A 468 -12.03 22.61 -26.45
CA TRP A 468 -11.34 22.08 -25.27
C TRP A 468 -10.53 23.20 -24.58
N SER A 469 -10.48 23.13 -23.26
CA SER A 469 -9.69 24.04 -22.45
C SER A 469 -8.19 23.85 -22.72
N ALA A 470 -7.41 24.92 -22.61
CA ALA A 470 -5.95 24.78 -22.52
C ALA A 470 -5.60 24.02 -21.22
N ALA A 471 -4.61 23.14 -21.29
CA ALA A 471 -4.15 22.42 -20.11
C ALA A 471 -3.43 23.38 -19.15
N ALA A 472 -3.79 23.32 -17.86
CA ALA A 472 -3.07 24.04 -16.81
C ALA A 472 -1.76 23.31 -16.49
N VAL A 473 -0.67 24.08 -16.32
CA VAL A 473 0.58 23.55 -15.78
C VAL A 473 0.47 23.49 -14.27
N LEU A 474 0.52 22.29 -13.71
CA LEU A 474 0.41 22.03 -12.27
C LEU A 474 1.80 21.69 -11.69
N PRO A 475 2.03 21.93 -10.38
CA PRO A 475 3.21 21.41 -9.71
C PRO A 475 3.35 19.89 -9.89
N ALA A 476 4.58 19.38 -9.97
CA ALA A 476 4.79 17.94 -9.93
C ALA A 476 4.53 17.40 -8.51
N PRO A 477 4.19 16.10 -8.34
CA PRO A 477 4.38 15.43 -7.05
C PRO A 477 5.83 15.59 -6.58
N SER A 478 6.07 15.55 -5.26
CA SER A 478 7.42 15.77 -4.73
C SER A 478 8.39 14.63 -5.01
N GLY A 479 7.88 13.44 -5.36
CA GLY A 479 8.70 12.26 -5.61
C GLY A 479 9.65 12.41 -6.80
N THR A 480 10.77 11.70 -6.71
CA THR A 480 11.78 11.67 -7.77
C THR A 480 11.27 10.85 -8.95
N LEU A 481 11.32 11.42 -10.14
CA LEU A 481 10.95 10.73 -11.37
C LEU A 481 11.98 9.64 -11.70
N ARG A 482 11.57 8.37 -11.75
CA ARG A 482 12.42 7.19 -12.00
C ARG A 482 11.85 6.29 -13.08
N ALA A 483 12.70 5.58 -13.80
CA ALA A 483 12.23 4.62 -14.80
C ALA A 483 11.53 3.44 -14.11
N GLN A 484 10.42 2.98 -14.67
CA GLN A 484 9.80 1.72 -14.29
C GLN A 484 10.65 0.56 -14.82
N GLU A 485 11.35 -0.11 -13.92
CA GLU A 485 12.23 -1.24 -14.26
C GLU A 485 11.60 -2.60 -13.95
N ASN A 486 10.51 -2.65 -13.18
CA ASN A 486 9.74 -3.88 -12.95
C ASN A 486 8.92 -4.31 -14.17
N GLU A 487 8.47 -5.56 -14.14
CA GLU A 487 7.53 -6.11 -15.11
C GLU A 487 6.28 -5.24 -15.22
N PRO A 488 5.86 -4.83 -16.43
CA PRO A 488 4.63 -4.08 -16.61
C PRO A 488 3.42 -4.99 -16.32
N ILE A 489 2.31 -4.37 -15.95
CA ILE A 489 1.04 -5.08 -15.84
C ILE A 489 0.45 -5.26 -17.24
N ARG A 490 -0.03 -6.46 -17.56
CA ARG A 490 -0.64 -6.80 -18.87
C ARG A 490 -1.92 -7.59 -18.69
N VAL A 491 -2.77 -7.57 -19.71
CA VAL A 491 -3.79 -8.60 -19.91
C VAL A 491 -3.09 -9.85 -20.43
N VAL A 492 -3.07 -10.92 -19.63
CA VAL A 492 -2.30 -12.15 -19.93
C VAL A 492 -3.17 -13.27 -20.52
N GLU A 493 -4.48 -13.25 -20.28
CA GLU A 493 -5.39 -14.33 -20.71
C GLU A 493 -6.84 -13.82 -20.88
N ASP A 494 -7.53 -14.36 -21.89
CA ASP A 494 -8.99 -14.26 -22.06
C ASP A 494 -9.66 -15.54 -21.58
N VAL A 495 -10.62 -15.42 -20.66
CA VAL A 495 -11.38 -16.57 -20.13
C VAL A 495 -12.86 -16.37 -20.40
N ALA A 496 -13.49 -17.33 -21.07
CA ALA A 496 -14.94 -17.35 -21.31
C ALA A 496 -15.69 -17.94 -20.09
N PRO A 497 -16.94 -17.52 -19.82
CA PRO A 497 -17.73 -18.11 -18.76
C PRO A 497 -18.07 -19.56 -19.07
N VAL A 498 -17.94 -20.44 -18.07
CA VAL A 498 -18.32 -21.86 -18.21
C VAL A 498 -19.82 -22.08 -17.98
N ARG A 499 -20.50 -21.11 -17.36
CA ARG A 499 -21.94 -21.16 -17.09
C ARG A 499 -22.56 -19.77 -17.00
N LEU A 500 -23.79 -19.65 -17.49
CA LEU A 500 -24.67 -18.49 -17.32
C LEU A 500 -25.95 -18.94 -16.60
N THR A 501 -26.41 -18.19 -15.61
CA THR A 501 -27.69 -18.41 -14.91
C THR A 501 -28.47 -17.13 -14.74
N GLU A 502 -29.79 -17.21 -14.61
CA GLU A 502 -30.67 -16.07 -14.31
C GLU A 502 -31.31 -16.28 -12.93
N PRO A 503 -30.59 -16.00 -11.82
CA PRO A 503 -31.12 -16.22 -10.47
C PRO A 503 -32.32 -15.32 -10.12
N VAL A 504 -32.37 -14.13 -10.71
CA VAL A 504 -33.47 -13.17 -10.58
C VAL A 504 -33.84 -12.69 -11.99
N PRO A 505 -35.13 -12.55 -12.35
CA PRO A 505 -35.52 -12.11 -13.69
C PRO A 505 -34.80 -10.82 -14.11
N GLY A 506 -34.12 -10.86 -15.26
CA GLY A 506 -33.34 -9.72 -15.79
C GLY A 506 -31.94 -9.53 -15.18
N SER A 507 -31.54 -10.37 -14.22
CA SER A 507 -30.22 -10.38 -13.60
C SER A 507 -29.52 -11.69 -13.91
N TRP A 508 -28.45 -11.64 -14.69
CA TRP A 508 -27.70 -12.82 -15.12
C TRP A 508 -26.40 -12.94 -14.33
N VAL A 509 -25.97 -14.16 -14.03
CA VAL A 509 -24.69 -14.44 -13.39
C VAL A 509 -23.86 -15.35 -14.28
N ALA A 510 -22.67 -14.87 -14.63
CA ALA A 510 -21.63 -15.62 -15.31
C ALA A 510 -20.67 -16.24 -14.27
N ASP A 511 -20.48 -17.55 -14.32
CA ASP A 511 -19.44 -18.28 -13.58
C ASP A 511 -18.30 -18.60 -14.55
N PHE A 512 -17.10 -18.10 -14.26
CA PHE A 512 -15.89 -18.35 -15.05
C PHE A 512 -15.20 -19.68 -14.71
N GLY A 513 -15.69 -20.39 -13.69
CA GLY A 513 -15.13 -21.68 -13.25
C GLY A 513 -13.81 -21.57 -12.51
N ARG A 514 -13.22 -20.36 -12.46
CA ARG A 514 -11.98 -20.04 -11.75
C ARG A 514 -11.99 -18.62 -11.20
N THR A 515 -11.26 -18.42 -10.11
CA THR A 515 -10.99 -17.12 -9.49
C THR A 515 -9.76 -16.48 -10.15
N ALA A 516 -9.87 -15.22 -10.56
CA ALA A 516 -8.77 -14.46 -11.15
C ALA A 516 -8.84 -12.97 -10.77
N ALA A 517 -7.71 -12.28 -10.94
CA ALA A 517 -7.67 -10.82 -10.90
C ALA A 517 -7.73 -10.22 -12.31
N GLY A 518 -8.46 -9.11 -12.46
CA GLY A 518 -8.53 -8.33 -13.69
C GLY A 518 -9.89 -7.65 -13.87
N TRP A 519 -10.47 -7.70 -15.06
CA TRP A 519 -11.78 -7.10 -15.34
C TRP A 519 -12.54 -7.91 -16.39
N THR A 520 -13.65 -7.37 -16.87
CA THR A 520 -14.41 -7.97 -17.96
C THR A 520 -14.40 -7.12 -19.22
N ARG A 521 -14.37 -7.79 -20.37
CA ARG A 521 -14.73 -7.21 -21.66
C ARG A 521 -16.20 -7.50 -21.93
N LEU A 522 -17.00 -6.46 -22.04
CA LEU A 522 -18.40 -6.49 -22.41
C LEU A 522 -18.55 -6.37 -23.93
N ARG A 523 -19.42 -7.19 -24.53
CA ARG A 523 -19.92 -7.03 -25.90
C ARG A 523 -21.44 -6.95 -25.88
N VAL A 524 -22.00 -5.87 -26.41
CA VAL A 524 -23.45 -5.62 -26.30
C VAL A 524 -24.00 -4.80 -27.46
N THR A 525 -25.28 -4.99 -27.76
CA THR A 525 -26.08 -4.13 -28.63
C THR A 525 -27.31 -3.68 -27.85
N ALA A 526 -27.42 -2.40 -27.52
CA ALA A 526 -28.56 -1.85 -26.80
C ALA A 526 -28.90 -0.43 -27.27
N PRO A 527 -30.13 0.08 -27.04
CA PRO A 527 -30.47 1.47 -27.33
C PRO A 527 -29.55 2.46 -26.62
N ALA A 528 -29.33 3.64 -27.20
CA ALA A 528 -28.54 4.71 -26.59
C ALA A 528 -29.02 5.04 -25.17
N GLY A 529 -28.08 5.23 -24.23
CA GLY A 529 -28.37 5.53 -22.83
C GLY A 529 -28.76 4.33 -21.98
N THR A 530 -28.66 3.09 -22.50
CA THR A 530 -28.85 1.88 -21.69
C THR A 530 -27.64 1.67 -20.81
N THR A 531 -27.82 1.61 -19.49
CA THR A 531 -26.73 1.31 -18.55
C THR A 531 -26.73 -0.18 -18.20
N ILE A 532 -25.64 -0.85 -18.51
CA ILE A 532 -25.35 -2.23 -18.16
C ILE A 532 -24.41 -2.24 -16.96
N ARG A 533 -24.74 -3.02 -15.94
CA ARG A 533 -23.97 -3.12 -14.70
C ARG A 533 -23.31 -4.47 -14.59
N LEU A 534 -22.02 -4.49 -14.26
CA LEU A 534 -21.21 -5.68 -14.08
C LEU A 534 -20.66 -5.70 -12.65
N ARG A 535 -21.30 -6.48 -11.78
CA ARG A 535 -20.88 -6.66 -10.39
C ARG A 535 -20.02 -7.90 -10.26
N HIS A 536 -18.80 -7.73 -9.76
CA HIS A 536 -17.80 -8.80 -9.67
C HIS A 536 -17.72 -9.32 -8.23
N GLY A 537 -17.48 -10.62 -8.06
CA GLY A 537 -17.24 -11.22 -6.74
C GLY A 537 -16.68 -12.63 -6.80
N GLU A 538 -16.04 -13.04 -5.71
CA GLU A 538 -15.48 -14.39 -5.54
C GLU A 538 -16.54 -15.44 -5.18
N THR A 539 -17.70 -15.01 -4.68
CA THR A 539 -18.79 -15.89 -4.22
C THR A 539 -20.17 -15.40 -4.66
N VAL A 540 -21.17 -16.27 -4.50
CA VAL A 540 -22.58 -15.97 -4.70
C VAL A 540 -23.36 -16.15 -3.40
N ALA A 541 -24.39 -15.33 -3.20
CA ALA A 541 -25.33 -15.45 -2.09
C ALA A 541 -26.28 -16.66 -2.27
N ALA A 542 -27.06 -16.98 -1.24
CA ALA A 542 -27.96 -18.13 -1.24
C ALA A 542 -29.04 -18.11 -2.35
N ASN A 543 -29.41 -16.92 -2.83
CA ASN A 543 -30.33 -16.73 -3.95
C ASN A 543 -29.65 -16.81 -5.33
N GLY A 544 -28.33 -17.02 -5.38
CA GLY A 544 -27.53 -17.13 -6.60
C GLY A 544 -27.00 -15.80 -7.16
N THR A 545 -27.28 -14.64 -6.54
CA THR A 545 -26.71 -13.35 -6.97
C THR A 545 -25.27 -13.18 -6.47
N VAL A 546 -24.47 -12.33 -7.12
CA VAL A 546 -23.06 -12.13 -6.75
C VAL A 546 -22.92 -11.40 -5.42
N GLN A 547 -22.05 -11.89 -4.55
CA GLN A 547 -21.70 -11.25 -3.27
C GLN A 547 -20.52 -10.29 -3.48
N ALA A 548 -20.81 -8.98 -3.44
CA ALA A 548 -19.81 -7.92 -3.59
C ALA A 548 -20.03 -6.82 -2.54
N SER A 549 -19.87 -7.19 -1.27
CA SER A 549 -20.01 -6.28 -0.13
C SER A 549 -18.75 -6.33 0.74
N THR A 550 -18.35 -5.20 1.31
CA THR A 550 -17.21 -5.10 2.21
C THR A 550 -17.50 -4.10 3.34
N GLY A 551 -16.85 -4.30 4.50
CA GLY A 551 -16.85 -3.32 5.58
C GLY A 551 -15.74 -2.26 5.46
N HIS A 552 -14.84 -2.40 4.48
CA HIS A 552 -13.64 -1.55 4.35
C HIS A 552 -13.84 -0.35 3.42
N VAL A 553 -14.78 -0.46 2.49
CA VAL A 553 -15.07 0.53 1.46
C VAL A 553 -16.59 0.79 1.49
N PRO A 554 -17.05 1.92 2.04
CA PRO A 554 -18.46 2.24 2.05
C PRO A 554 -19.00 2.48 0.63
N GLY A 555 -20.26 2.11 0.40
CA GLY A 555 -20.96 2.38 -0.85
C GLY A 555 -20.67 1.38 -1.97
N ARG A 556 -20.26 1.89 -3.14
CA ARG A 556 -20.04 1.09 -4.36
C ARG A 556 -18.77 0.25 -4.22
N PHE A 557 -18.86 -1.02 -4.61
CA PHE A 557 -17.73 -1.96 -4.55
C PHE A 557 -17.78 -2.96 -5.71
N GLN A 558 -16.64 -3.11 -6.40
CA GLN A 558 -16.44 -4.00 -7.56
C GLN A 558 -17.55 -3.96 -8.62
N LEU A 559 -18.09 -2.77 -8.87
CA LEU A 559 -19.17 -2.56 -9.81
C LEU A 559 -18.64 -1.76 -10.98
N ASP A 560 -18.76 -2.30 -12.19
CA ASP A 560 -18.58 -1.55 -13.42
C ASP A 560 -19.94 -1.17 -14.01
N GLU A 561 -20.03 0.00 -14.63
CA GLU A 561 -21.22 0.48 -15.31
C GLU A 561 -20.86 1.01 -16.70
N TYR A 562 -21.51 0.47 -17.73
CA TYR A 562 -21.33 0.90 -19.11
C TYR A 562 -22.64 1.46 -19.66
N THR A 563 -22.65 2.73 -20.06
CA THR A 563 -23.80 3.37 -20.71
C THR A 563 -23.57 3.44 -22.22
N THR A 564 -24.46 2.78 -22.98
CA THR A 564 -24.32 2.58 -24.42
C THR A 564 -24.55 3.86 -25.22
N ARG A 565 -23.88 3.96 -26.37
CA ARG A 565 -24.10 5.01 -27.37
C ARG A 565 -25.24 4.68 -28.32
N GLY A 566 -25.48 3.40 -28.60
CA GLY A 566 -26.59 2.89 -29.40
C GLY A 566 -26.35 2.86 -30.91
N ASP A 567 -25.11 2.84 -31.37
CA ASP A 567 -24.71 2.86 -32.78
C ASP A 567 -24.35 1.48 -33.37
N GLY A 568 -24.64 0.39 -32.64
CA GLY A 568 -24.48 -0.99 -33.12
C GLY A 568 -24.03 -1.92 -32.02
N GLU A 569 -23.12 -2.85 -32.37
CA GLU A 569 -22.41 -3.65 -31.37
C GLU A 569 -21.26 -2.83 -30.79
N GLU A 570 -21.27 -2.70 -29.48
CA GLU A 570 -20.28 -1.97 -28.70
C GLU A 570 -19.43 -2.95 -27.91
N VAL A 571 -18.13 -2.66 -27.81
CA VAL A 571 -17.16 -3.44 -27.02
C VAL A 571 -16.50 -2.50 -26.03
N TRP A 572 -16.52 -2.88 -24.75
CA TRP A 572 -15.97 -2.07 -23.68
C TRP A 572 -15.21 -2.92 -22.67
N GLU A 573 -14.12 -2.39 -22.14
CA GLU A 573 -13.42 -2.93 -20.98
C GLU A 573 -12.90 -1.79 -20.10
N ALA A 574 -12.79 -2.07 -18.79
CA ALA A 574 -12.25 -1.15 -17.80
C ALA A 574 -10.76 -0.82 -18.08
N LYS A 575 -10.30 0.37 -17.69
CA LYS A 575 -8.92 0.85 -17.95
C LYS A 575 -8.11 1.14 -16.69
N PHE A 576 -8.76 1.58 -15.62
CA PHE A 576 -8.13 2.19 -14.44
C PHE A 576 -8.47 1.46 -13.14
N SER A 577 -9.07 0.27 -13.23
CA SER A 577 -9.45 -0.57 -12.11
C SER A 577 -9.34 -2.06 -12.46
N TYR A 578 -9.09 -2.87 -11.43
CA TYR A 578 -9.16 -4.34 -11.51
C TYR A 578 -10.02 -4.88 -10.35
N LYS A 579 -10.37 -6.16 -10.38
CA LYS A 579 -11.26 -6.86 -9.45
C LYS A 579 -10.72 -8.27 -9.24
N GLY A 580 -10.89 -8.81 -8.04
CA GLY A 580 -10.73 -10.24 -7.75
C GLY A 580 -12.09 -10.92 -7.84
N PHE A 581 -12.27 -11.86 -8.76
CA PHE A 581 -13.59 -12.47 -8.98
C PHE A 581 -13.54 -13.83 -9.67
N ARG A 582 -14.63 -14.58 -9.48
CA ARG A 582 -15.01 -15.76 -10.27
C ARG A 582 -16.36 -15.57 -10.94
N TYR A 583 -17.24 -14.78 -10.32
CA TYR A 583 -18.60 -14.55 -10.75
C TYR A 583 -18.81 -13.11 -11.16
N VAL A 584 -19.60 -12.90 -12.21
CA VAL A 584 -20.02 -11.57 -12.66
C VAL A 584 -21.51 -11.54 -12.85
N GLN A 585 -22.17 -10.64 -12.14
CA GLN A 585 -23.59 -10.36 -12.31
C GLN A 585 -23.77 -9.24 -13.34
N LEU A 586 -24.62 -9.49 -14.34
CA LEU A 586 -24.96 -8.62 -15.45
C LEU A 586 -26.42 -8.16 -15.28
N ASP A 587 -26.60 -6.87 -15.03
CA ASP A 587 -27.92 -6.24 -14.92
C ASP A 587 -28.10 -5.20 -16.04
N GLY A 588 -29.34 -5.01 -16.50
CA GLY A 588 -29.68 -4.00 -17.53
C GLY A 588 -29.44 -4.44 -18.97
N LEU A 589 -29.16 -5.72 -19.22
CA LEU A 589 -29.04 -6.27 -20.56
C LEU A 589 -30.40 -6.21 -21.32
N PRO A 590 -30.40 -5.87 -22.62
CA PRO A 590 -31.63 -5.82 -23.43
C PRO A 590 -32.14 -7.21 -23.83
N ALA A 591 -31.29 -8.23 -23.74
CA ALA A 591 -31.59 -9.62 -24.07
C ALA A 591 -30.73 -10.56 -23.21
N ALA A 592 -31.07 -11.86 -23.21
CA ALA A 592 -30.27 -12.87 -22.52
C ALA A 592 -28.82 -12.90 -23.06
N PRO A 593 -27.80 -12.95 -22.18
CA PRO A 593 -26.40 -13.00 -22.56
C PRO A 593 -26.04 -14.35 -23.20
N THR A 594 -24.98 -14.33 -24.01
CA THR A 594 -24.28 -15.51 -24.51
C THR A 594 -22.88 -15.59 -23.89
N ALA A 595 -22.13 -16.66 -24.14
CA ALA A 595 -20.76 -16.78 -23.63
C ALA A 595 -19.83 -15.66 -24.13
N ASP A 596 -20.13 -15.03 -25.27
CA ASP A 596 -19.36 -13.93 -25.84
C ASP A 596 -19.77 -12.54 -25.30
N THR A 597 -20.87 -12.46 -24.54
CA THR A 597 -21.35 -11.19 -23.97
C THR A 597 -20.38 -10.64 -22.94
N VAL A 598 -19.73 -11.50 -22.16
CA VAL A 598 -18.74 -11.11 -21.16
C VAL A 598 -17.55 -12.06 -21.19
N THR A 599 -16.34 -11.51 -21.30
CA THR A 599 -15.07 -12.27 -21.21
C THR A 599 -14.28 -11.76 -20.01
N MET A 600 -13.77 -12.64 -19.15
CA MET A 600 -12.82 -12.29 -18.11
C MET A 600 -11.47 -12.01 -18.76
N ARG A 601 -10.88 -10.87 -18.41
CA ARG A 601 -9.56 -10.41 -18.83
C ARG A 601 -8.67 -10.56 -17.61
N VAL A 602 -7.78 -11.54 -17.63
CA VAL A 602 -6.87 -11.84 -16.51
C VAL A 602 -5.70 -10.87 -16.59
N VAL A 603 -5.43 -10.18 -15.49
CA VAL A 603 -4.46 -9.07 -15.45
C VAL A 603 -3.57 -9.19 -14.23
N HIS A 604 -2.27 -9.06 -14.45
CA HIS A 604 -1.24 -8.94 -13.41
C HIS A 604 0.07 -8.46 -14.03
N SER A 605 1.07 -8.22 -13.19
CA SER A 605 2.46 -7.95 -13.59
C SER A 605 2.98 -9.14 -14.38
N ASP A 606 3.50 -8.92 -15.57
CA ASP A 606 3.90 -9.98 -16.53
C ASP A 606 5.24 -10.62 -16.14
N VAL A 607 5.26 -11.24 -14.96
CA VAL A 607 6.39 -12.03 -14.44
C VAL A 607 6.46 -13.36 -15.15
N VAL A 608 7.68 -13.78 -15.48
CA VAL A 608 7.91 -15.06 -16.15
C VAL A 608 7.77 -16.20 -15.15
N GLU A 609 7.08 -17.27 -15.53
CA GLU A 609 7.13 -18.52 -14.75
C GLU A 609 8.49 -19.19 -14.95
N VAL A 610 9.21 -19.46 -13.86
CA VAL A 610 10.56 -20.05 -13.91
C VAL A 610 10.60 -21.49 -13.43
N ALA A 611 9.51 -21.99 -12.84
CA ALA A 611 9.47 -23.34 -12.27
C ALA A 611 8.34 -24.20 -12.83
N THR A 612 8.64 -25.48 -13.04
CA THR A 612 7.66 -26.52 -13.38
C THR A 612 7.73 -27.61 -12.32
N PHE A 613 6.60 -27.85 -11.65
CA PHE A 613 6.44 -28.90 -10.64
C PHE A 613 5.45 -29.97 -11.14
N ASP A 614 5.76 -31.24 -10.90
CA ASP A 614 4.86 -32.36 -11.18
C ASP A 614 5.02 -33.46 -10.12
N CYS A 615 3.95 -34.21 -9.86
CA CYS A 615 3.88 -35.21 -8.79
C CYS A 615 2.76 -36.22 -9.07
N ASP A 616 2.95 -37.48 -8.67
CA ASP A 616 1.88 -38.50 -8.81
C ASP A 616 0.78 -38.41 -7.75
N GLN A 617 0.87 -37.45 -6.83
CA GLN A 617 -0.19 -37.07 -5.90
C GLN A 617 -0.98 -35.86 -6.45
N PRO A 618 -2.20 -36.07 -6.98
CA PRO A 618 -2.98 -34.99 -7.61
C PRO A 618 -3.24 -33.79 -6.71
N MET A 619 -3.42 -34.02 -5.40
CA MET A 619 -3.66 -32.92 -4.46
C MET A 619 -2.44 -32.00 -4.36
N TYR A 620 -1.22 -32.51 -4.41
CA TYR A 620 -0.01 -31.68 -4.37
C TYR A 620 0.13 -30.82 -5.63
N VAL A 621 -0.15 -31.39 -6.80
CA VAL A 621 -0.21 -30.63 -8.06
C VAL A 621 -1.28 -29.54 -7.99
N GLN A 622 -2.43 -29.83 -7.39
CA GLN A 622 -3.50 -28.84 -7.21
C GLN A 622 -3.08 -27.71 -6.25
N LEU A 623 -2.44 -28.02 -5.12
CA LEU A 623 -1.97 -27.01 -4.16
C LEU A 623 -0.93 -26.06 -4.78
N GLU A 624 0.02 -26.59 -5.54
CA GLU A 624 1.00 -25.76 -6.25
C GLU A 624 0.32 -24.82 -7.25
N ARG A 625 -0.61 -25.33 -8.05
CA ARG A 625 -1.37 -24.52 -9.04
C ARG A 625 -2.23 -23.45 -8.38
N MET A 626 -2.92 -23.79 -7.28
CA MET A 626 -3.72 -22.83 -6.50
C MET A 626 -2.85 -21.70 -5.97
N MET A 627 -1.69 -22.03 -5.39
CA MET A 627 -0.77 -21.03 -4.85
C MET A 627 -0.21 -20.13 -5.94
N ARG A 628 0.26 -20.71 -7.05
CA ARG A 628 0.79 -19.95 -8.20
C ARG A 628 -0.24 -18.98 -8.75
N ARG A 629 -1.47 -19.43 -8.94
CA ARG A 629 -2.59 -18.58 -9.39
C ARG A 629 -2.85 -17.44 -8.41
N THR A 630 -2.92 -17.73 -7.11
CA THR A 630 -3.16 -16.71 -6.09
C THR A 630 -2.04 -15.68 -6.00
N ILE A 631 -0.78 -16.10 -6.14
CA ILE A 631 0.34 -15.17 -6.23
C ILE A 631 0.15 -14.26 -7.44
N LEU A 632 -0.03 -14.82 -8.64
CA LEU A 632 -0.17 -14.03 -9.88
C LEU A 632 -1.33 -13.03 -9.78
N ASN A 633 -2.49 -13.45 -9.28
CA ASN A 633 -3.64 -12.58 -9.05
C ASN A 633 -3.32 -11.40 -8.10
N ASN A 634 -2.29 -11.52 -7.29
CA ASN A 634 -1.87 -10.52 -6.31
C ASN A 634 -0.59 -9.73 -6.70
N LEU A 635 -0.16 -9.77 -7.97
CA LEU A 635 0.97 -8.96 -8.43
C LEU A 635 0.50 -7.81 -9.31
N HIS A 636 0.20 -6.65 -8.71
CA HIS A 636 -0.24 -5.45 -9.44
C HIS A 636 0.72 -4.29 -9.16
N SER A 637 1.96 -4.38 -9.68
CA SER A 637 3.13 -3.52 -9.38
C SER A 637 3.65 -3.56 -7.92
N ILE A 638 2.87 -4.16 -7.02
CA ILE A 638 3.18 -4.46 -5.61
C ILE A 638 2.58 -5.83 -5.25
N PRO A 639 3.13 -6.56 -4.25
CA PRO A 639 2.61 -7.85 -3.83
C PRO A 639 1.40 -7.64 -2.91
N THR A 640 0.21 -7.55 -3.49
CA THR A 640 -1.03 -7.32 -2.71
C THR A 640 -1.39 -8.54 -1.87
N ASP A 641 -2.26 -8.38 -0.88
CA ASP A 641 -2.76 -9.45 -0.03
C ASP A 641 -3.93 -10.21 -0.70
N THR A 642 -4.94 -9.46 -1.17
CA THR A 642 -6.08 -9.94 -1.98
C THR A 642 -6.38 -8.98 -3.13
N PRO A 643 -6.79 -9.47 -4.31
CA PRO A 643 -7.22 -8.62 -5.41
C PRO A 643 -8.65 -8.09 -5.23
N MET A 644 -9.38 -8.52 -4.19
CA MET A 644 -10.77 -8.15 -3.98
C MET A 644 -10.95 -7.01 -2.96
N PHE A 645 -10.58 -7.25 -1.70
CA PHE A 645 -10.97 -6.39 -0.59
C PHE A 645 -10.01 -5.22 -0.34
N GLU A 646 -8.71 -5.50 -0.26
CA GLU A 646 -7.74 -4.55 0.30
C GLU A 646 -6.74 -4.03 -0.72
N LYS A 647 -6.17 -4.92 -1.55
CA LYS A 647 -5.25 -4.55 -2.63
C LYS A 647 -3.99 -3.84 -2.12
N ASN A 648 -3.56 -4.21 -0.92
CA ASN A 648 -2.49 -3.53 -0.20
C ASN A 648 -1.26 -4.42 -0.13
N GLY A 649 -0.07 -3.81 -0.22
CA GLY A 649 1.20 -4.51 -0.07
C GLY A 649 1.48 -4.88 1.39
N TRP A 650 0.70 -5.80 1.95
CA TRP A 650 0.87 -6.24 3.32
C TRP A 650 2.19 -6.98 3.50
N THR A 651 3.00 -6.45 4.40
CA THR A 651 4.40 -6.86 4.57
C THR A 651 4.54 -8.27 5.15
N GLY A 652 3.67 -8.68 6.07
CA GLY A 652 3.67 -10.02 6.67
C GLY A 652 3.25 -11.12 5.71
N ASP A 653 2.30 -10.82 4.83
CA ASP A 653 1.86 -11.67 3.75
C ASP A 653 3.04 -11.94 2.82
N ALA A 654 3.63 -10.87 2.28
CA ALA A 654 4.80 -10.96 1.41
C ALA A 654 5.97 -11.66 2.11
N GLN A 655 6.13 -11.51 3.42
CA GLN A 655 7.15 -12.20 4.21
C GLN A 655 7.03 -13.74 4.14
N VAL A 656 5.83 -14.29 4.28
CA VAL A 656 5.66 -15.75 4.18
C VAL A 656 5.52 -16.22 2.73
N GLY A 657 5.08 -15.35 1.82
CA GLY A 657 4.91 -15.65 0.39
C GLY A 657 6.20 -15.60 -0.43
N ALA A 658 7.14 -14.72 -0.09
CA ALA A 658 8.32 -14.42 -0.91
C ALA A 658 9.17 -15.64 -1.32
N PRO A 659 9.41 -16.66 -0.45
CA PRO A 659 10.13 -17.86 -0.86
C PRO A 659 9.42 -18.63 -1.98
N THR A 660 8.09 -18.73 -1.92
CA THR A 660 7.30 -19.40 -2.96
C THR A 660 7.29 -18.56 -4.24
N MET A 661 7.12 -17.24 -4.12
CA MET A 661 7.17 -16.32 -5.27
C MET A 661 8.50 -16.44 -6.02
N ALA A 662 9.64 -16.31 -5.33
CA ALA A 662 10.97 -16.41 -5.93
C ALA A 662 11.30 -17.83 -6.43
N GLY A 663 10.71 -18.85 -5.81
CA GLY A 663 10.86 -20.25 -6.22
C GLY A 663 10.05 -20.64 -7.45
N THR A 664 9.05 -19.85 -7.85
CA THR A 664 8.11 -20.20 -8.93
C THR A 664 8.06 -19.19 -10.08
N LEU A 665 8.40 -17.92 -9.81
CA LEU A 665 8.31 -16.78 -10.73
C LEU A 665 9.62 -15.99 -10.78
N GLY A 666 9.85 -15.30 -11.90
CA GLY A 666 10.98 -14.38 -12.08
C GLY A 666 10.73 -13.06 -11.35
N MET A 667 11.08 -13.01 -10.07
CA MET A 667 10.75 -11.89 -9.18
C MET A 667 11.86 -10.84 -9.02
N ALA A 668 12.98 -10.96 -9.74
CA ALA A 668 14.15 -10.09 -9.51
C ALA A 668 13.83 -8.60 -9.65
N ARG A 669 13.17 -8.19 -10.74
CA ARG A 669 12.86 -6.77 -10.98
C ARG A 669 11.71 -6.29 -10.10
N PHE A 670 10.66 -7.11 -9.98
CA PHE A 670 9.53 -6.85 -9.08
C PHE A 670 9.95 -6.59 -7.63
N PHE A 671 10.75 -7.48 -7.02
CA PHE A 671 11.21 -7.30 -5.64
C PHE A 671 12.28 -6.21 -5.51
N THR A 672 13.10 -5.95 -6.53
CA THR A 672 13.99 -4.77 -6.52
C THR A 672 13.19 -3.48 -6.39
N LYS A 673 12.10 -3.35 -7.16
CA LYS A 673 11.20 -2.19 -7.06
C LYS A 673 10.53 -2.13 -5.69
N TRP A 674 9.99 -3.24 -5.18
CA TRP A 674 9.29 -3.23 -3.89
C TRP A 674 10.22 -3.03 -2.67
N LEU A 675 11.49 -3.45 -2.74
CA LEU A 675 12.51 -3.05 -1.77
C LEU A 675 12.73 -1.53 -1.77
N GLY A 676 12.68 -0.90 -2.96
CA GLY A 676 12.61 0.56 -3.10
C GLY A 676 11.40 1.14 -2.39
N ASP A 677 10.20 0.58 -2.59
CA ASP A 677 8.98 1.03 -1.89
C ASP A 677 9.09 0.90 -0.36
N LEU A 678 9.71 -0.18 0.14
CA LEU A 678 9.98 -0.41 1.57
C LEU A 678 10.90 0.68 2.14
N ARG A 679 11.93 1.06 1.40
CA ARG A 679 12.81 2.18 1.75
C ARG A 679 12.05 3.51 1.76
N ASP A 680 11.31 3.78 0.70
CA ASP A 680 10.60 5.05 0.51
C ASP A 680 9.47 5.21 1.56
N SER A 681 8.88 4.10 2.02
CA SER A 681 7.91 4.10 3.14
C SER A 681 8.56 4.05 4.53
N GLN A 682 9.87 4.15 4.67
CA GLN A 682 10.51 4.20 5.98
C GLN A 682 10.52 5.65 6.51
N ILE A 683 9.88 5.89 7.66
CA ILE A 683 9.89 7.24 8.26
C ILE A 683 11.19 7.49 9.03
N GLY A 684 11.50 8.77 9.30
CA GLY A 684 12.78 9.19 9.87
C GLY A 684 13.14 8.63 11.26
N SER A 685 12.22 7.96 11.96
CA SER A 685 12.53 7.20 13.18
C SER A 685 13.18 5.83 12.90
N GLY A 686 13.14 5.36 11.65
CA GLY A 686 13.50 4.01 11.23
C GLY A 686 12.30 3.08 11.05
N GLN A 687 11.11 3.47 11.49
CA GLN A 687 9.93 2.62 11.41
C GLN A 687 9.46 2.37 9.97
N VAL A 688 9.09 1.12 9.68
CA VAL A 688 8.44 0.68 8.44
C VAL A 688 6.97 0.35 8.75
N PRO A 689 6.00 0.69 7.89
CA PRO A 689 4.59 0.39 8.09
C PRO A 689 4.24 -1.06 7.71
N VAL A 690 3.10 -1.56 8.20
CA VAL A 690 2.63 -2.93 7.87
C VAL A 690 2.09 -3.07 6.43
N ILE A 691 1.78 -1.96 5.75
CA ILE A 691 1.39 -1.88 4.34
C ILE A 691 2.40 -1.02 3.60
N VAL A 692 2.92 -1.48 2.46
CA VAL A 692 3.92 -0.77 1.66
C VAL A 692 3.57 -0.82 0.16
N PRO A 693 3.49 0.32 -0.56
CA PRO A 693 3.67 1.71 -0.10
C PRO A 693 2.64 2.14 0.97
N SER A 694 2.88 3.24 1.71
CA SER A 694 1.94 3.77 2.72
C SER A 694 1.67 5.26 2.58
N GLY A 695 0.39 5.65 2.61
CA GLY A 695 -0.06 7.04 2.70
C GLY A 695 -0.12 7.61 4.12
N GLY A 696 0.61 7.04 5.07
CA GLY A 696 0.56 7.41 6.49
C GLY A 696 -0.24 6.45 7.38
N TRP A 697 -0.80 5.37 6.83
CA TRP A 697 -1.48 4.31 7.57
C TRP A 697 -0.53 3.13 7.86
N GLY A 698 -0.73 2.43 8.97
CA GLY A 698 0.01 1.18 9.26
C GLY A 698 1.31 1.38 10.01
N TYR A 699 1.60 2.62 10.43
CA TYR A 699 2.65 2.95 11.41
C TYR A 699 2.13 2.85 12.85
N GLN A 700 0.84 3.02 13.06
CA GLN A 700 0.20 2.90 14.38
C GLN A 700 -0.90 1.83 14.36
N GLU A 701 -1.67 1.81 13.27
CA GLU A 701 -2.71 0.82 13.04
C GLU A 701 -2.09 -0.56 12.81
N LEU A 702 -2.52 -1.54 13.62
CA LEU A 702 -1.99 -2.91 13.61
C LEU A 702 -0.46 -2.99 13.77
N ALA A 703 0.11 -1.97 14.42
CA ALA A 703 1.52 -1.89 14.80
C ALA A 703 1.65 -1.79 16.34
N PRO A 704 2.80 -2.17 16.93
CA PRO A 704 3.95 -2.79 16.29
C PRO A 704 3.65 -4.19 15.74
N ALA A 705 4.33 -4.59 14.67
CA ALA A 705 4.23 -5.93 14.10
C ALA A 705 5.56 -6.32 13.44
N PRO A 706 6.59 -6.68 14.23
CA PRO A 706 7.90 -7.02 13.68
C PRO A 706 7.81 -8.23 12.74
N GLU A 707 6.93 -9.19 12.98
CA GLU A 707 6.70 -10.31 12.07
C GLU A 707 5.97 -9.95 10.76
N TRP A 708 5.57 -8.69 10.60
CA TRP A 708 5.18 -8.08 9.32
C TRP A 708 6.36 -7.31 8.71
N THR A 709 6.89 -6.36 9.48
CA THR A 709 7.86 -5.36 8.99
C THR A 709 9.28 -5.91 8.81
N THR A 710 9.62 -7.03 9.43
CA THR A 710 10.90 -7.75 9.20
C THR A 710 11.00 -8.35 7.79
N VAL A 711 9.95 -8.22 6.97
CA VAL A 711 10.02 -8.53 5.53
C VAL A 711 11.15 -7.79 4.85
N TYR A 712 11.50 -6.58 5.31
CA TYR A 712 12.51 -5.75 4.67
C TYR A 712 13.91 -6.39 4.69
N PRO A 713 14.51 -6.71 5.86
CA PRO A 713 15.76 -7.47 5.89
C PRO A 713 15.62 -8.89 5.31
N PHE A 714 14.44 -9.51 5.42
CA PHE A 714 14.22 -10.87 4.93
C PHE A 714 14.26 -10.95 3.40
N VAL A 715 13.47 -10.15 2.69
CA VAL A 715 13.44 -10.13 1.22
C VAL A 715 14.78 -9.67 0.66
N LEU A 716 15.48 -8.75 1.32
CA LEU A 716 16.83 -8.35 0.94
C LEU A 716 17.78 -9.55 0.93
N ARG A 717 17.77 -10.36 2.00
CA ARG A 717 18.59 -11.57 2.09
C ARG A 717 18.17 -12.64 1.09
N GLU A 718 16.87 -12.80 0.85
CA GLU A 718 16.32 -13.74 -0.13
C GLU A 718 16.72 -13.36 -1.55
N MET A 719 16.73 -12.06 -1.90
CA MET A 719 17.16 -11.62 -3.22
C MET A 719 18.62 -11.99 -3.51
N HIS A 720 19.52 -11.85 -2.54
CA HIS A 720 20.87 -12.40 -2.67
C HIS A 720 20.86 -13.93 -2.78
N ARG A 721 20.07 -14.64 -1.96
CA ARG A 721 19.99 -16.11 -2.03
C ARG A 721 19.57 -16.59 -3.42
N TRP A 722 18.48 -16.05 -3.97
CA TRP A 722 17.88 -16.48 -5.22
C TRP A 722 18.63 -16.00 -6.47
N TYR A 723 19.10 -14.74 -6.47
CA TYR A 723 19.65 -14.09 -7.66
C TYR A 723 21.13 -13.74 -7.56
N GLY A 724 21.72 -13.76 -6.36
CA GLY A 724 23.11 -13.35 -6.15
C GLY A 724 23.34 -11.85 -6.36
N ASP A 725 22.31 -11.01 -6.23
CA ASP A 725 22.43 -9.56 -6.39
C ASP A 725 23.00 -8.95 -5.09
N GLU A 726 24.28 -8.57 -5.12
CA GLU A 726 24.96 -7.87 -4.02
C GLU A 726 24.76 -6.35 -4.06
N ARG A 727 24.36 -5.78 -5.20
CA ARG A 727 24.17 -4.32 -5.36
C ARG A 727 23.05 -3.82 -4.45
N ILE A 728 21.94 -4.56 -4.42
CA ILE A 728 20.80 -4.23 -3.56
C ILE A 728 21.14 -4.34 -2.06
N LEU A 729 22.07 -5.24 -1.68
CA LEU A 729 22.50 -5.39 -0.29
C LEU A 729 23.15 -4.08 0.19
N ALA A 730 24.04 -3.53 -0.62
CA ALA A 730 24.71 -2.26 -0.33
C ALA A 730 23.73 -1.07 -0.34
N GLU A 731 22.78 -1.03 -1.28
CA GLU A 731 21.79 0.05 -1.39
C GLU A 731 20.87 0.13 -0.16
N HIS A 732 20.48 -1.01 0.39
CA HIS A 732 19.51 -1.10 1.49
C HIS A 732 20.16 -1.33 2.87
N TRP A 733 21.49 -1.38 2.98
CA TRP A 733 22.20 -1.66 4.23
C TRP A 733 21.83 -0.69 5.36
N GLU A 734 22.05 0.62 5.15
CA GLU A 734 21.80 1.66 6.16
C GLU A 734 20.29 1.79 6.54
N PRO A 735 19.35 1.81 5.58
CA PRO A 735 17.92 1.78 5.89
C PRO A 735 17.51 0.59 6.77
N VAL A 736 18.01 -0.61 6.47
CA VAL A 736 17.70 -1.82 7.25
C VAL A 736 18.29 -1.75 8.65
N LEU A 737 19.53 -1.27 8.82
CA LEU A 737 20.12 -1.06 10.14
C LEU A 737 19.29 -0.06 10.97
N THR A 738 18.87 1.04 10.36
CA THR A 738 18.04 2.07 11.02
C THR A 738 16.70 1.48 11.50
N TYR A 739 16.07 0.62 10.69
CA TYR A 739 14.86 -0.10 11.08
C TYR A 739 15.09 -1.07 12.25
N LEU A 740 16.17 -1.86 12.22
CA LEU A 740 16.48 -2.81 13.28
C LEU A 740 16.85 -2.11 14.58
N ASP A 741 17.55 -0.98 14.53
CA ASP A 741 17.87 -0.18 15.71
C ASP A 741 16.59 0.44 16.32
N TRP A 742 15.63 0.87 15.48
CA TRP A 742 14.31 1.29 15.95
C TRP A 742 13.55 0.16 16.66
N GLU A 743 13.52 -1.04 16.07
CA GLU A 743 12.92 -2.25 16.66
C GLU A 743 13.57 -2.63 18.01
N LEU A 744 14.91 -2.59 18.08
CA LEU A 744 15.65 -2.88 19.31
C LEU A 744 15.42 -1.83 20.40
N GLY A 745 15.26 -0.56 20.01
CA GLY A 745 15.00 0.55 20.94
C GLY A 745 13.66 0.47 21.68
N ARG A 746 12.71 -0.33 21.18
CA ARG A 746 11.35 -0.47 21.73
C ARG A 746 11.09 -1.82 22.42
N LEU A 747 12.11 -2.63 22.65
CA LEU A 747 11.97 -3.91 23.36
C LEU A 747 11.36 -3.71 24.76
N GLN A 748 10.45 -4.59 25.14
CA GLN A 748 9.84 -4.62 26.46
C GLN A 748 10.40 -5.78 27.28
N SER A 749 11.14 -5.48 28.35
CA SER A 749 11.80 -6.50 29.17
C SER A 749 12.69 -7.46 28.35
N GLY A 750 13.36 -6.92 27.33
CA GLY A 750 14.24 -7.69 26.42
C GLY A 750 13.50 -8.51 25.36
N LEU A 751 12.21 -8.29 25.13
CA LEU A 751 11.40 -8.99 24.13
C LEU A 751 10.71 -7.99 23.19
N ALA A 752 10.56 -8.36 21.93
CA ALA A 752 9.70 -7.62 21.00
C ALA A 752 8.22 -7.92 21.30
N VAL A 753 7.33 -7.02 20.88
CA VAL A 753 5.87 -7.13 21.05
C VAL A 753 5.18 -6.90 19.71
N THR A 754 4.02 -7.54 19.52
CA THR A 754 3.19 -7.36 18.33
C THR A 754 1.70 -7.09 18.64
N ALA A 755 1.02 -6.49 17.67
CA ALA A 755 -0.43 -6.38 17.58
C ALA A 755 -1.09 -7.54 16.80
N LEU A 756 -0.36 -8.26 15.95
CA LEU A 756 -0.95 -9.20 14.97
C LEU A 756 -0.63 -10.68 15.26
N GLY A 757 0.62 -11.05 15.51
CA GLY A 757 1.00 -12.42 15.90
C GLY A 757 0.79 -13.45 14.77
N ASP A 758 0.52 -14.70 15.12
CA ASP A 758 0.11 -15.74 14.17
C ASP A 758 -1.34 -15.55 13.66
N TYR A 759 -1.56 -14.51 12.86
CA TYR A 759 -2.89 -14.07 12.41
C TYR A 759 -3.69 -15.19 11.73
N LEU A 760 -5.00 -15.24 12.02
CA LEU A 760 -5.99 -16.18 11.48
C LEU A 760 -5.74 -17.67 11.79
N SER A 761 -5.17 -17.97 12.95
CA SER A 761 -5.22 -19.33 13.52
C SER A 761 -6.66 -19.87 13.57
N PRO A 762 -6.90 -21.17 13.28
CA PRO A 762 -8.25 -21.76 13.30
C PRO A 762 -9.06 -21.39 14.56
N GLY A 763 -10.28 -20.87 14.34
CA GLY A 763 -11.22 -20.52 15.40
C GLY A 763 -11.04 -19.15 16.04
N THR A 764 -10.13 -18.30 15.54
CA THR A 764 -9.86 -16.97 16.12
C THR A 764 -10.54 -15.81 15.40
N GLY A 765 -10.74 -15.91 14.07
CA GLY A 765 -11.34 -14.85 13.26
C GLY A 765 -10.50 -13.57 13.16
N GLY A 766 -9.21 -13.62 13.50
CA GLY A 766 -8.29 -12.49 13.45
C GLY A 766 -7.02 -12.76 14.26
N ASN A 767 -6.71 -11.87 15.20
CA ASN A 767 -5.54 -12.00 16.07
C ASN A 767 -5.59 -13.28 16.92
N PRO A 768 -4.45 -13.96 17.08
CA PRO A 768 -4.40 -15.20 17.83
C PRO A 768 -4.35 -14.95 19.34
N PRO A 769 -4.70 -15.96 20.16
CA PRO A 769 -4.68 -15.86 21.62
C PRO A 769 -3.29 -16.06 22.23
N GLU A 770 -2.28 -16.46 21.46
CA GLU A 770 -0.88 -16.53 21.85
C GLU A 770 -0.38 -15.20 22.46
N ASP A 771 0.62 -15.29 23.35
CA ASP A 771 1.31 -14.09 23.88
C ASP A 771 1.98 -13.31 22.74
N THR A 772 1.79 -12.00 22.77
CA THR A 772 2.21 -11.06 21.72
C THR A 772 3.73 -10.92 21.60
N ARG A 773 4.52 -11.56 22.47
CA ARG A 773 5.98 -11.42 22.47
C ARG A 773 6.71 -12.59 21.81
N LEU A 774 6.10 -13.77 21.74
CA LEU A 774 6.80 -14.99 21.30
C LEU A 774 7.18 -14.89 19.81
N THR A 775 6.20 -14.76 18.93
CA THR A 775 6.45 -14.68 17.48
C THR A 775 7.17 -13.39 17.12
N ALA A 776 6.78 -12.27 17.73
CA ALA A 776 7.43 -10.98 17.54
C ALA A 776 8.95 -11.05 17.78
N THR A 777 9.35 -11.63 18.91
CA THR A 777 10.77 -11.79 19.26
C THR A 777 11.48 -12.79 18.35
N ALA A 778 10.83 -13.88 18.00
CA ALA A 778 11.41 -14.89 17.12
C ALA A 778 11.68 -14.36 15.70
N TYR A 779 10.77 -13.55 15.16
CA TYR A 779 10.94 -12.94 13.84
C TYR A 779 11.98 -11.81 13.85
N LEU A 780 12.03 -11.00 14.92
CA LEU A 780 13.12 -10.03 15.08
C LEU A 780 14.48 -10.73 15.19
N TYR A 781 14.59 -11.83 15.95
CA TYR A 781 15.79 -12.66 15.99
C TYR A 781 16.21 -13.11 14.59
N ARG A 782 15.28 -13.64 13.78
CA ARG A 782 15.58 -14.06 12.41
C ARG A 782 16.08 -12.90 11.55
N ALA A 783 15.48 -11.72 11.69
CA ALA A 783 15.87 -10.53 10.95
C ALA A 783 17.29 -10.05 11.31
N LEU A 784 17.64 -10.06 12.60
CA LEU A 784 18.98 -9.73 13.08
C LEU A 784 20.03 -10.71 12.54
N ILE A 785 19.76 -12.02 12.58
CA ILE A 785 20.66 -13.04 12.02
C ILE A 785 20.81 -12.86 10.49
N SER A 786 19.70 -12.70 9.77
CA SER A 786 19.72 -12.51 8.31
C SER A 786 20.51 -11.25 7.92
N THR A 787 20.37 -10.17 8.68
CA THR A 787 21.11 -8.92 8.43
C THR A 787 22.58 -9.04 8.81
N ALA A 788 22.92 -9.80 9.86
CA ALA A 788 24.31 -10.10 10.18
C ALA A 788 25.00 -10.88 9.05
N GLU A 789 24.29 -11.82 8.41
CA GLU A 789 24.81 -12.51 7.22
C GLU A 789 25.01 -11.55 6.03
N VAL A 790 24.10 -10.58 5.83
CA VAL A 790 24.31 -9.52 4.84
C VAL A 790 25.54 -8.68 5.20
N GLY A 791 25.74 -8.36 6.48
CA GLY A 791 26.92 -7.66 6.97
C GLY A 791 28.21 -8.41 6.65
N ASP A 792 28.26 -9.72 6.86
CA ASP A 792 29.42 -10.54 6.49
C ASP A 792 29.71 -10.49 4.98
N LEU A 793 28.66 -10.51 4.14
CA LEU A 793 28.81 -10.45 2.67
C LEU A 793 29.37 -9.09 2.21
N LEU A 794 29.01 -8.01 2.90
CA LEU A 794 29.44 -6.65 2.61
C LEU A 794 30.76 -6.25 3.32
N GLY A 795 31.25 -7.07 4.26
CA GLY A 795 32.44 -6.78 5.08
C GLY A 795 32.19 -5.84 6.26
N HIS A 796 30.95 -5.78 6.77
CA HIS A 796 30.56 -5.02 7.97
C HIS A 796 30.63 -5.88 9.24
N ASP A 797 31.80 -6.44 9.53
CA ASP A 797 32.01 -7.43 10.59
C ASP A 797 31.59 -6.95 11.99
N ALA A 798 31.82 -5.67 12.31
CA ALA A 798 31.50 -5.10 13.61
C ALA A 798 29.98 -5.02 13.85
N ASP A 799 29.23 -4.57 12.84
CA ASP A 799 27.77 -4.53 12.88
C ASP A 799 27.17 -5.93 12.88
N ALA A 800 27.72 -6.85 12.07
CA ALA A 800 27.31 -8.24 12.08
C ALA A 800 27.49 -8.89 13.47
N ALA A 801 28.61 -8.62 14.15
CA ALA A 801 28.84 -9.07 15.53
C ALA A 801 27.85 -8.44 16.52
N ARG A 802 27.55 -7.14 16.39
CA ARG A 802 26.55 -6.43 17.22
C ARG A 802 25.15 -7.03 17.07
N LEU A 803 24.72 -7.27 15.83
CA LEU A 803 23.41 -7.84 15.51
C LEU A 803 23.28 -9.27 16.06
N ARG A 804 24.33 -10.10 15.94
CA ARG A 804 24.37 -11.44 16.56
C ARG A 804 24.27 -11.38 18.07
N ALA A 805 24.99 -10.48 18.72
CA ALA A 805 24.91 -10.32 20.17
C ALA A 805 23.50 -9.90 20.64
N ALA A 806 22.84 -9.02 19.89
CA ALA A 806 21.44 -8.65 20.15
C ALA A 806 20.50 -9.86 19.96
N ALA A 807 20.69 -10.64 18.89
CA ALA A 807 19.92 -11.85 18.62
C ALA A 807 20.09 -12.89 19.75
N ASP A 808 21.32 -13.11 20.25
CA ASP A 808 21.58 -14.00 21.38
C ASP A 808 20.83 -13.55 22.65
N GLY A 809 20.77 -12.24 22.90
CA GLY A 809 19.98 -11.66 23.99
C GLY A 809 18.48 -11.95 23.86
N LEU A 810 17.91 -11.77 22.66
CA LEU A 810 16.51 -12.09 22.38
C LEU A 810 16.21 -13.58 22.56
N LYS A 811 17.09 -14.45 22.05
CA LYS A 811 16.97 -15.91 22.19
C LYS A 811 16.98 -16.34 23.66
N ALA A 812 17.92 -15.82 24.45
CA ALA A 812 18.01 -16.11 25.87
C ALA A 812 16.74 -15.69 26.60
N ARG A 813 16.25 -14.47 26.35
CA ARG A 813 15.07 -13.93 27.02
C ARG A 813 13.77 -14.64 26.61
N LEU A 814 13.64 -15.01 25.34
CA LEU A 814 12.51 -15.78 24.81
C LEU A 814 12.45 -17.16 25.48
N ASN A 815 13.59 -17.85 25.59
CA ASN A 815 13.66 -19.16 26.24
C ASN A 815 13.36 -19.08 27.74
N GLU A 816 13.92 -18.10 28.45
CA GLU A 816 13.62 -17.87 29.87
C GLU A 816 12.12 -17.64 30.11
N THR A 817 11.45 -16.94 29.19
CA THR A 817 10.05 -16.54 29.36
C THR A 817 9.06 -17.63 28.98
N PHE A 818 9.32 -18.36 27.88
CA PHE A 818 8.32 -19.21 27.24
C PHE A 818 8.63 -20.70 27.23
N LEU A 819 9.90 -21.11 27.34
CA LEU A 819 10.27 -22.53 27.31
C LEU A 819 10.04 -23.17 28.68
N ASP A 820 9.09 -24.10 28.75
CA ASP A 820 8.92 -24.97 29.90
C ASP A 820 9.88 -26.15 29.81
N ILE A 821 11.05 -26.02 30.44
CA ILE A 821 12.06 -27.07 30.48
C ILE A 821 11.52 -28.40 31.04
N ALA A 822 10.62 -28.36 32.02
CA ALA A 822 10.09 -29.56 32.65
C ALA A 822 9.11 -30.32 31.75
N ARG A 823 8.38 -29.61 30.88
CA ARG A 823 7.44 -30.20 29.91
C ARG A 823 8.03 -30.37 28.51
N GLY A 824 9.16 -29.73 28.23
CA GLY A 824 9.81 -29.74 26.92
C GLY A 824 8.98 -29.06 25.85
N LEU A 825 8.31 -27.95 26.14
CA LEU A 825 7.49 -27.21 25.18
C LEU A 825 7.49 -25.70 25.46
N TYR A 826 7.21 -24.90 24.43
CA TYR A 826 6.91 -23.48 24.58
C TYR A 826 5.45 -23.30 24.95
N ARG A 827 5.20 -22.51 26.00
CA ARG A 827 3.86 -22.14 26.44
C ARG A 827 3.75 -20.65 26.71
N THR A 828 2.54 -20.15 26.52
CA THR A 828 2.22 -18.75 26.77
C THR A 828 1.33 -18.64 28.00
N ALA A 829 1.41 -17.55 28.74
CA ALA A 829 0.52 -17.33 29.89
C ALA A 829 -0.90 -16.93 29.44
N ARG A 830 -1.03 -16.35 28.24
CA ARG A 830 -2.28 -15.84 27.67
C ARG A 830 -3.21 -16.95 27.19
N ASP A 831 -2.64 -18.00 26.58
CA ASP A 831 -3.37 -19.20 26.17
C ASP A 831 -2.74 -20.45 26.83
N PRO A 832 -3.44 -21.12 27.76
CA PRO A 832 -2.94 -22.32 28.41
C PRO A 832 -2.96 -23.58 27.53
N GLY A 833 -3.60 -23.52 26.35
CA GLY A 833 -3.64 -24.62 25.39
C GLY A 833 -2.32 -24.82 24.63
N TYR A 834 -2.12 -26.01 24.07
CA TYR A 834 -0.99 -26.26 23.18
C TYR A 834 -1.18 -25.55 21.84
N ARG A 835 -0.15 -24.80 21.43
CA ARG A 835 -0.11 -24.05 20.16
C ARG A 835 1.04 -24.54 19.30
N GLN A 836 0.73 -25.03 18.11
CA GLN A 836 1.72 -25.55 17.19
C GLN A 836 2.71 -24.45 16.79
N THR A 837 2.24 -23.24 16.51
CA THR A 837 3.08 -22.09 16.15
C THR A 837 4.09 -21.74 17.22
N SER A 838 3.66 -21.70 18.48
CA SER A 838 4.53 -21.40 19.63
C SER A 838 5.71 -22.37 19.74
N ASN A 839 5.61 -23.57 19.18
CA ASN A 839 6.67 -24.60 19.22
C ASN A 839 7.40 -24.72 17.87
N ALA A 840 6.68 -24.62 16.75
CA ALA A 840 7.23 -24.74 15.41
C ALA A 840 8.12 -23.55 15.04
N VAL A 841 7.75 -22.31 15.39
CA VAL A 841 8.56 -21.12 15.07
C VAL A 841 9.93 -21.15 15.77
N PRO A 842 10.03 -21.42 17.09
CA PRO A 842 11.34 -21.58 17.74
C PRO A 842 12.19 -22.70 17.15
N LEU A 843 11.58 -23.82 16.76
CA LEU A 843 12.28 -24.92 16.09
C LEU A 843 12.80 -24.50 14.70
N ALA A 844 11.99 -23.78 13.92
CA ALA A 844 12.35 -23.32 12.58
C ALA A 844 13.52 -22.33 12.59
N PHE A 845 13.58 -21.45 13.59
CA PHE A 845 14.61 -20.40 13.67
C PHE A 845 15.80 -20.79 14.57
N GLY A 846 15.88 -22.04 15.04
CA GLY A 846 17.00 -22.51 15.86
C GLY A 846 17.08 -21.85 17.24
N LEU A 847 15.94 -21.44 17.80
CA LEU A 847 15.85 -20.79 19.11
C LEU A 847 15.86 -21.79 20.27
N VAL A 848 15.44 -23.04 20.02
CA VAL A 848 15.38 -24.08 21.05
C VAL A 848 16.80 -24.51 21.48
N PRO A 849 17.11 -24.59 22.79
CA PRO A 849 18.37 -25.17 23.26
C PRO A 849 18.56 -26.60 22.75
N PRO A 850 19.75 -26.99 22.26
CA PRO A 850 19.98 -28.30 21.63
C PRO A 850 19.49 -29.50 22.45
N GLU A 851 19.65 -29.46 23.77
CA GLU A 851 19.22 -30.49 24.72
C GLU A 851 17.70 -30.64 24.86
N HIS A 852 16.93 -29.66 24.38
CA HIS A 852 15.47 -29.64 24.47
C HIS A 852 14.77 -29.78 23.11
N VAL A 853 15.52 -29.72 22.00
CA VAL A 853 14.97 -29.83 20.64
C VAL A 853 14.07 -31.05 20.48
N GLN A 854 14.56 -32.25 20.83
CA GLN A 854 13.80 -33.48 20.64
C GLN A 854 12.50 -33.47 21.46
N ALA A 855 12.51 -32.97 22.69
CA ALA A 855 11.31 -32.92 23.52
C ALA A 855 10.25 -31.97 22.95
N VAL A 856 10.66 -30.83 22.36
CA VAL A 856 9.74 -29.89 21.70
C VAL A 856 9.17 -30.51 20.43
N VAL A 857 9.99 -31.23 19.65
CA VAL A 857 9.54 -31.98 18.46
C VAL A 857 8.53 -33.06 18.85
N ASP A 858 8.83 -33.88 19.86
CA ASP A 858 7.96 -34.97 20.31
C ASP A 858 6.59 -34.42 20.76
N ASN A 859 6.56 -33.30 21.49
CA ASN A 859 5.31 -32.63 21.85
C ASN A 859 4.54 -32.10 20.64
N LEU A 860 5.23 -31.54 19.64
CA LEU A 860 4.60 -31.04 18.41
C LEU A 860 3.96 -32.19 17.61
N VAL A 861 4.66 -33.32 17.49
CA VAL A 861 4.16 -34.54 16.83
C VAL A 861 2.97 -35.11 17.60
N ALA A 862 3.06 -35.18 18.93
CA ALA A 862 1.96 -35.64 19.77
C ALA A 862 0.71 -34.76 19.64
N ASP A 863 0.85 -33.43 19.54
CA ASP A 863 -0.29 -32.53 19.34
C ASP A 863 -0.94 -32.71 17.96
N VAL A 864 -0.16 -32.79 16.87
CA VAL A 864 -0.75 -33.00 15.54
C VAL A 864 -1.44 -34.37 15.46
N GLU A 865 -0.87 -35.42 16.06
CA GLU A 865 -1.51 -36.74 16.13
C GLU A 865 -2.80 -36.70 16.96
N ALA A 866 -2.78 -36.07 18.14
CA ALA A 866 -3.94 -35.92 19.00
C ALA A 866 -5.09 -35.11 18.36
N ARG A 867 -4.75 -34.26 17.38
CA ARG A 867 -5.71 -33.49 16.57
C ARG A 867 -6.09 -34.20 15.27
N ASP A 868 -5.82 -35.50 15.16
CA ASP A 868 -6.09 -36.26 13.94
C ASP A 868 -5.44 -35.62 12.70
N TRP A 869 -4.17 -35.22 12.84
CA TRP A 869 -3.34 -34.59 11.81
C TRP A 869 -3.87 -33.24 11.29
N HIS A 870 -4.59 -32.49 12.14
CA HIS A 870 -5.00 -31.12 11.82
C HIS A 870 -4.00 -30.09 12.35
N LEU A 871 -3.79 -29.05 11.55
CA LEU A 871 -3.07 -27.86 11.98
C LEU A 871 -3.93 -27.00 12.92
N ASN A 872 -3.29 -26.23 13.80
CA ASN A 872 -3.93 -25.15 14.58
C ASN A 872 -3.22 -23.79 14.42
N THR A 873 -2.51 -23.63 13.30
CA THR A 873 -1.63 -22.51 12.98
C THR A 873 -2.32 -21.43 12.14
N GLY A 874 -1.99 -20.17 12.42
CA GLY A 874 -2.22 -19.00 11.57
C GLY A 874 -1.17 -18.90 10.47
N CYS A 875 -1.04 -17.72 9.87
CA CYS A 875 -0.16 -17.51 8.72
C CYS A 875 1.32 -17.87 8.99
N LEU A 876 1.85 -17.50 10.16
CA LEU A 876 3.25 -17.69 10.51
C LEU A 876 3.54 -19.16 10.82
N GLY A 877 2.70 -19.82 11.61
CA GLY A 877 2.87 -21.23 11.94
C GLY A 877 2.71 -22.14 10.72
N THR A 878 1.77 -21.81 9.83
CA THR A 878 1.53 -22.56 8.60
C THR A 878 2.76 -22.52 7.69
N SER A 879 3.52 -21.41 7.69
CA SER A 879 4.76 -21.28 6.92
C SER A 879 5.88 -22.23 7.35
N VAL A 880 5.89 -22.68 8.61
CA VAL A 880 7.00 -23.46 9.19
C VAL A 880 6.63 -24.88 9.62
N LEU A 881 5.35 -25.19 9.83
CA LEU A 881 4.93 -26.47 10.43
C LEU A 881 5.41 -27.70 9.63
N LEU A 882 5.11 -27.76 8.33
CA LEU A 882 5.48 -28.91 7.49
C LEU A 882 7.01 -29.02 7.30
N PRO A 883 7.75 -27.93 7.00
CA PRO A 883 9.20 -27.95 6.98
C PRO A 883 9.82 -28.44 8.29
N VAL A 884 9.36 -27.94 9.44
CA VAL A 884 9.88 -28.35 10.76
C VAL A 884 9.67 -29.83 10.99
N LEU A 885 8.44 -30.35 10.82
CA LEU A 885 8.16 -31.78 10.99
C LEU A 885 9.07 -32.62 10.08
N THR A 886 9.28 -32.20 8.84
CA THR A 886 10.10 -32.93 7.87
C THR A 886 11.59 -32.94 8.24
N VAL A 887 12.15 -31.78 8.59
CA VAL A 887 13.56 -31.62 8.97
C VAL A 887 13.90 -32.46 10.21
N TYR A 888 12.96 -32.60 11.15
CA TYR A 888 13.13 -33.42 12.34
C TYR A 888 12.66 -34.88 12.19
N GLY A 889 12.48 -35.37 10.95
CA GLY A 889 12.28 -36.80 10.66
C GLY A 889 10.82 -37.29 10.70
N HIS A 890 9.85 -36.39 10.78
CA HIS A 890 8.41 -36.66 10.82
C HIS A 890 7.72 -36.23 9.51
N ALA A 891 8.34 -36.55 8.37
CA ALA A 891 7.81 -36.23 7.05
C ALA A 891 6.45 -36.91 6.77
N ASP A 892 6.19 -38.07 7.39
CA ASP A 892 4.91 -38.77 7.32
C ASP A 892 3.78 -37.98 8.00
N ALA A 893 4.06 -37.35 9.15
CA ALA A 893 3.13 -36.45 9.82
C ALA A 893 2.85 -35.21 8.97
N ALA A 894 3.89 -34.61 8.38
CA ALA A 894 3.74 -33.48 7.47
C ALA A 894 2.86 -33.85 6.26
N ALA A 895 3.07 -35.01 5.64
CA ALA A 895 2.26 -35.47 4.52
C ALA A 895 0.80 -35.73 4.92
N LYS A 896 0.53 -36.29 6.10
CA LYS A 896 -0.83 -36.47 6.63
C LYS A 896 -1.55 -35.13 6.82
N ILE A 897 -0.87 -34.11 7.35
CA ILE A 897 -1.44 -32.76 7.49
C ILE A 897 -1.71 -32.14 6.12
N ALA A 898 -0.74 -32.21 5.20
CA ALA A 898 -0.88 -31.66 3.85
C ALA A 898 -2.01 -32.32 3.04
N LEU A 899 -2.32 -33.59 3.30
CA LEU A 899 -3.38 -34.36 2.63
C LEU A 899 -4.69 -34.45 3.42
N GLN A 900 -4.77 -33.81 4.60
CA GLN A 900 -6.00 -33.77 5.40
C GLN A 900 -7.13 -33.12 4.60
N ARG A 901 -8.36 -33.62 4.78
CA ARG A 901 -9.57 -33.19 4.05
C ARG A 901 -10.68 -32.63 4.95
N SER A 902 -10.68 -32.92 6.24
CA SER A 902 -11.61 -32.27 7.18
C SER A 902 -11.11 -30.89 7.61
N GLN A 903 -12.04 -30.03 8.02
CA GLN A 903 -11.72 -28.67 8.46
C GLN A 903 -10.98 -28.70 9.81
N PRO A 904 -9.90 -27.90 10.00
CA PRO A 904 -9.23 -27.02 9.03
C PRO A 904 -8.17 -27.76 8.19
N SER A 905 -8.23 -27.64 6.85
CA SER A 905 -7.19 -28.16 5.94
C SER A 905 -7.35 -27.59 4.53
N TRP A 906 -6.27 -27.66 3.73
CA TRP A 906 -6.35 -27.34 2.30
C TRP A 906 -7.21 -28.34 1.52
N GLY A 907 -7.26 -29.61 1.93
CA GLY A 907 -8.12 -30.60 1.29
C GLY A 907 -9.60 -30.25 1.48
N HIS A 908 -9.96 -29.69 2.64
CA HIS A 908 -11.29 -29.16 2.87
C HIS A 908 -11.64 -28.01 1.90
N TRP A 909 -10.70 -27.11 1.63
CA TRP A 909 -10.89 -26.05 0.62
C TRP A 909 -11.13 -26.63 -0.77
N ILE A 910 -10.30 -27.58 -1.19
CA ILE A 910 -10.41 -28.28 -2.48
C ILE A 910 -11.78 -28.98 -2.60
N ASP A 911 -12.21 -29.69 -1.55
CA ASP A 911 -13.52 -30.35 -1.50
C ASP A 911 -14.70 -29.37 -1.61
N ASN A 912 -14.48 -28.10 -1.25
CA ASN A 912 -15.45 -27.01 -1.37
C ASN A 912 -15.20 -26.09 -2.57
N GLY A 913 -14.44 -26.57 -3.57
CA GLY A 913 -14.31 -25.93 -4.87
C GLY A 913 -13.26 -24.81 -4.94
N ALA A 914 -12.31 -24.77 -4.01
CA ALA A 914 -11.19 -23.84 -4.07
C ALA A 914 -10.30 -24.12 -5.30
N ASP A 915 -9.99 -23.06 -6.05
CA ASP A 915 -9.06 -23.07 -7.17
C ASP A 915 -7.91 -22.05 -7.00
N THR A 916 -7.90 -21.39 -5.85
CA THR A 916 -6.97 -20.39 -5.32
C THR A 916 -6.82 -20.63 -3.80
N MET A 917 -5.79 -20.06 -3.18
CA MET A 917 -5.64 -20.10 -1.72
C MET A 917 -6.61 -19.13 -1.05
N TRP A 918 -7.14 -19.50 0.12
CA TRP A 918 -8.13 -18.71 0.85
C TRP A 918 -7.51 -18.03 2.06
N GLU A 919 -8.14 -16.95 2.51
CA GLU A 919 -7.68 -16.14 3.65
C GLU A 919 -7.91 -16.85 4.99
N MET A 920 -9.02 -17.60 5.11
CA MET A 920 -9.43 -18.25 6.36
C MET A 920 -9.73 -19.73 6.12
N TRP A 921 -9.58 -20.55 7.16
CA TRP A 921 -9.76 -22.01 7.05
C TRP A 921 -11.21 -22.46 6.83
N GLN A 922 -12.20 -21.66 7.23
CA GLN A 922 -13.62 -21.94 7.03
C GLN A 922 -14.12 -21.56 5.62
N VAL A 923 -15.20 -22.20 5.15
CA VAL A 923 -15.72 -22.05 3.78
C VAL A 923 -16.39 -20.69 3.51
N ASP A 924 -16.84 -20.03 4.56
CA ASP A 924 -17.36 -18.65 4.59
C ASP A 924 -16.23 -17.63 4.84
N THR A 925 -15.00 -17.98 4.46
CA THR A 925 -13.86 -17.05 4.40
C THR A 925 -14.22 -15.76 3.65
N ARG A 926 -13.63 -14.65 4.10
CA ARG A 926 -13.83 -13.34 3.50
C ARG A 926 -13.24 -13.30 2.09
N SER A 927 -11.92 -13.51 1.94
CA SER A 927 -11.30 -13.65 0.62
C SER A 927 -10.98 -15.09 0.26
N ARG A 928 -11.29 -15.45 -0.98
CA ARG A 928 -10.93 -16.70 -1.63
C ARG A 928 -9.68 -16.58 -2.51
N ASP A 929 -8.90 -15.53 -2.38
CA ASP A 929 -7.70 -15.32 -3.18
C ASP A 929 -6.59 -14.62 -2.39
N HIS A 930 -5.97 -15.37 -1.48
CA HIS A 930 -5.04 -14.88 -0.46
C HIS A 930 -3.92 -15.89 -0.18
N TYR A 931 -2.65 -15.51 -0.32
CA TYR A 931 -1.56 -16.50 -0.41
C TYR A 931 -0.89 -16.91 0.91
N PHE A 932 -1.07 -16.20 2.04
CA PHE A 932 -0.23 -16.47 3.22
C PHE A 932 -0.41 -17.87 3.83
N HIS A 933 -1.52 -18.55 3.58
CA HIS A 933 -1.74 -19.95 4.00
C HIS A 933 -1.31 -20.98 2.96
N GLY A 934 -0.90 -20.54 1.76
CA GLY A 934 -0.48 -21.40 0.66
C GLY A 934 0.97 -21.89 0.72
N THR A 935 1.67 -21.65 1.84
CA THR A 935 3.09 -21.99 2.05
C THR A 935 3.40 -23.48 1.99
N VAL A 936 2.39 -24.36 1.98
CA VAL A 936 2.55 -25.78 1.61
C VAL A 936 3.24 -25.93 0.25
N ALA A 937 3.05 -24.99 -0.67
CA ALA A 937 3.74 -25.00 -1.95
C ALA A 937 5.27 -24.97 -1.79
N GLN A 938 5.82 -24.14 -0.90
CA GLN A 938 7.27 -24.14 -0.61
C GLN A 938 7.73 -25.52 -0.15
N TRP A 939 6.98 -26.17 0.75
CA TRP A 939 7.30 -27.52 1.22
C TRP A 939 7.29 -28.56 0.09
N LEU A 940 6.37 -28.44 -0.88
CA LEU A 940 6.38 -29.31 -2.07
C LEU A 940 7.66 -29.14 -2.89
N LEU A 941 8.14 -27.92 -3.08
CA LEU A 941 9.36 -27.64 -3.84
C LEU A 941 10.62 -28.13 -3.09
N GLU A 942 10.72 -27.79 -1.81
CA GLU A 942 11.93 -27.97 -1.02
C GLU A 942 12.10 -29.37 -0.43
N HIS A 943 10.99 -30.08 -0.17
CA HIS A 943 11.02 -31.36 0.56
C HIS A 943 10.43 -32.53 -0.22
N VAL A 944 9.35 -32.31 -0.99
CA VAL A 944 8.78 -33.38 -1.84
C VAL A 944 9.63 -33.55 -3.10
N ALA A 945 9.83 -32.49 -3.88
CA ALA A 945 10.80 -32.51 -4.98
C ALA A 945 12.25 -32.46 -4.47
N GLY A 946 12.45 -31.89 -3.28
CA GLY A 946 13.71 -31.95 -2.53
C GLY A 946 14.73 -30.89 -2.91
N LEU A 947 14.36 -29.80 -3.58
CA LEU A 947 15.32 -28.85 -4.15
C LEU A 947 15.44 -27.59 -3.29
N VAL A 948 16.60 -27.38 -2.66
CA VAL A 948 16.85 -26.25 -1.74
C VAL A 948 18.07 -25.46 -2.17
N ASN A 949 17.92 -24.16 -2.35
CA ASN A 949 19.02 -23.25 -2.65
C ASN A 949 19.83 -22.94 -1.37
N LEU A 950 21.15 -23.13 -1.40
CA LEU A 950 22.04 -22.95 -0.24
C LEU A 950 22.93 -21.70 -0.33
N ALA A 951 23.17 -21.17 -1.53
CA ALA A 951 24.09 -20.06 -1.73
C ALA A 951 23.67 -19.11 -2.85
N GLY A 952 24.17 -17.88 -2.80
CA GLY A 952 23.75 -16.79 -3.70
C GLY A 952 23.69 -17.17 -5.17
N GLY A 953 22.53 -16.93 -5.78
CA GLY A 953 22.27 -17.19 -7.18
C GLY A 953 22.41 -18.67 -7.56
N TRP A 954 22.00 -19.61 -6.70
CA TRP A 954 22.10 -21.06 -6.95
C TRP A 954 23.53 -21.58 -7.15
N ARG A 955 24.54 -20.88 -6.59
CA ARG A 955 25.94 -21.34 -6.64
C ARG A 955 26.11 -22.71 -5.99
N GLU A 956 25.40 -22.94 -4.89
CA GLU A 956 25.33 -24.21 -4.18
C GLU A 956 23.88 -24.51 -3.89
N PHE A 957 23.47 -25.76 -4.08
CA PHE A 957 22.12 -26.21 -3.74
C PHE A 957 22.13 -27.65 -3.26
N ARG A 958 21.04 -28.06 -2.63
CA ARG A 958 20.84 -29.41 -2.11
C ARG A 958 19.66 -30.06 -2.80
N VAL A 959 19.82 -31.35 -3.11
CA VAL A 959 18.75 -32.23 -3.56
C VAL A 959 18.53 -33.31 -2.50
N ARG A 960 17.42 -33.23 -1.77
CA ARG A 960 17.04 -34.16 -0.70
C ARG A 960 15.52 -34.36 -0.69
N PRO A 961 14.98 -35.33 -1.43
CA PRO A 961 13.56 -35.66 -1.38
C PRO A 961 13.27 -36.46 -0.10
N ASP A 962 13.07 -35.78 1.03
CA ASP A 962 12.82 -36.40 2.33
C ASP A 962 11.32 -36.54 2.67
N ALA A 963 10.43 -35.81 1.97
CA ALA A 963 8.99 -35.98 2.05
C ALA A 963 8.41 -36.90 0.96
N ARG A 964 8.86 -38.16 0.94
CA ARG A 964 8.39 -39.18 -0.03
C ARG A 964 7.22 -40.01 0.46
N SER A 965 6.78 -39.86 1.71
CA SER A 965 5.61 -40.57 2.23
C SER A 965 4.36 -40.18 1.42
N GLN A 966 3.50 -41.15 1.08
CA GLN A 966 2.28 -40.94 0.28
C GLN A 966 2.49 -40.51 -1.19
N VAL A 967 3.73 -40.53 -1.68
CA VAL A 967 4.10 -40.11 -3.05
C VAL A 967 5.07 -41.11 -3.67
N GLY A 968 4.83 -41.53 -4.92
CA GLY A 968 5.71 -42.43 -5.65
C GLY A 968 6.70 -41.71 -6.57
N SER A 969 6.42 -40.46 -6.93
CA SER A 969 7.28 -39.66 -7.80
C SER A 969 7.00 -38.17 -7.69
N ALA A 970 8.05 -37.36 -7.86
CA ALA A 970 7.94 -35.92 -7.99
C ALA A 970 9.07 -35.37 -8.88
N SER A 971 8.83 -34.23 -9.52
CA SER A 971 9.83 -33.50 -10.29
C SER A 971 9.67 -31.99 -10.14
N LEU A 972 10.80 -31.30 -10.17
CA LEU A 972 10.88 -29.84 -10.16
C LEU A 972 12.05 -29.40 -11.04
N THR A 973 11.79 -28.46 -11.93
CA THR A 973 12.83 -27.71 -12.66
C THR A 973 12.67 -26.23 -12.41
N ILE A 974 13.77 -25.51 -12.17
CA ILE A 974 13.81 -24.06 -11.97
C ILE A 974 14.84 -23.45 -12.94
N GLU A 975 14.43 -22.44 -13.72
CA GLU A 975 15.32 -21.61 -14.53
C GLU A 975 15.97 -20.53 -13.66
N SER A 976 17.15 -20.84 -13.10
CA SER A 976 17.90 -19.90 -12.24
C SER A 976 18.75 -18.92 -13.05
N VAL A 977 19.34 -17.93 -12.37
CA VAL A 977 20.34 -17.01 -12.96
C VAL A 977 21.59 -17.72 -13.51
N ARG A 978 21.84 -18.98 -13.12
CA ARG A 978 22.94 -19.82 -13.64
C ARG A 978 22.48 -20.80 -14.74
N GLY A 979 21.19 -20.86 -15.03
CA GLY A 979 20.55 -21.83 -15.91
C GLY A 979 19.70 -22.85 -15.14
N ARG A 980 19.25 -23.87 -15.85
CA ARG A 980 18.32 -24.87 -15.31
C ARG A 980 18.91 -25.66 -14.15
N VAL A 981 18.19 -25.67 -13.04
CA VAL A 981 18.38 -26.56 -11.88
C VAL A 981 17.22 -27.54 -11.85
N GLY A 982 17.45 -28.81 -11.49
CA GLY A 982 16.35 -29.77 -11.46
C GLY A 982 16.56 -30.97 -10.56
N SER A 983 15.44 -31.50 -10.06
CA SER A 983 15.32 -32.74 -9.30
C SER A 983 14.13 -33.53 -9.85
N SER A 984 14.32 -34.81 -10.14
CA SER A 984 13.23 -35.71 -10.55
C SER A 984 13.46 -37.09 -9.97
N TRP A 985 12.51 -37.62 -9.21
CA TRP A 985 12.65 -38.94 -8.62
C TRP A 985 11.41 -39.80 -8.82
N THR A 986 11.63 -41.12 -8.83
CA THR A 986 10.59 -42.14 -8.83
C THR A 986 11.01 -43.27 -7.91
N GLN A 987 10.09 -43.72 -7.07
CA GLN A 987 10.29 -44.85 -6.17
C GLN A 987 9.27 -45.95 -6.46
N THR A 988 9.76 -47.17 -6.67
CA THR A 988 8.94 -48.38 -6.79
C THR A 988 9.46 -49.42 -5.81
N GLY A 989 8.71 -49.63 -4.72
CA GLY A 989 9.21 -50.42 -3.61
C GLY A 989 10.46 -49.76 -3.00
N ARG A 990 11.55 -50.50 -2.90
CA ARG A 990 12.86 -50.00 -2.40
C ARG A 990 13.78 -49.46 -3.50
N LEU A 991 13.34 -49.53 -4.75
CA LEU A 991 14.10 -49.00 -5.88
C LEU A 991 13.75 -47.52 -6.04
N LEU A 992 14.74 -46.64 -5.89
CA LEU A 992 14.58 -45.21 -6.13
C LEU A 992 15.53 -44.78 -7.23
N ARG A 993 15.01 -44.06 -8.22
CA ARG A 993 15.79 -43.35 -9.23
C ARG A 993 15.65 -41.86 -9.00
N LEU A 994 16.76 -41.15 -8.94
CA LEU A 994 16.83 -39.70 -8.82
C LEU A 994 17.70 -39.14 -9.95
N THR A 995 17.17 -38.18 -10.70
CA THR A 995 17.88 -37.39 -11.71
C THR A 995 18.06 -35.97 -11.20
N VAL A 996 19.27 -35.43 -11.30
CA VAL A 996 19.62 -34.08 -10.87
C VAL A 996 20.26 -33.32 -12.02
N VAL A 997 19.80 -32.10 -12.28
CA VAL A 997 20.39 -31.18 -13.26
C VAL A 997 21.12 -30.07 -12.51
N VAL A 998 22.43 -29.97 -12.75
CA VAL A 998 23.31 -28.97 -12.14
C VAL A 998 23.83 -28.05 -13.25
N PRO A 999 23.52 -26.73 -13.23
CA PRO A 999 24.03 -25.82 -14.25
C PRO A 999 25.52 -25.53 -14.10
N VAL A 1000 26.13 -24.97 -15.15
CA VAL A 1000 27.54 -24.55 -15.13
C VAL A 1000 27.75 -23.48 -14.06
N GLY A 1001 28.84 -23.62 -13.28
CA GLY A 1001 29.15 -22.69 -12.18
C GLY A 1001 28.43 -23.00 -10.87
N SER A 1002 27.68 -24.10 -10.80
CA SER A 1002 27.02 -24.58 -9.58
C SER A 1002 27.55 -25.94 -9.12
N THR A 1003 27.38 -26.22 -7.84
CA THR A 1003 27.58 -27.55 -7.22
C THR A 1003 26.34 -27.97 -6.46
N ALA A 1004 26.05 -29.27 -6.47
CA ALA A 1004 24.91 -29.84 -5.73
C ALA A 1004 25.38 -30.83 -4.65
N GLU A 1005 24.78 -30.72 -3.46
CA GLU A 1005 24.79 -31.78 -2.46
C GLU A 1005 23.54 -32.67 -2.64
N VAL A 1006 23.74 -33.90 -3.11
CA VAL A 1006 22.65 -34.83 -3.44
C VAL A 1006 22.56 -35.92 -2.37
N TRP A 1007 21.45 -35.92 -1.64
CA TRP A 1007 21.11 -36.90 -0.61
C TRP A 1007 20.25 -38.00 -1.24
N VAL A 1008 20.85 -39.17 -1.45
CA VAL A 1008 20.16 -40.32 -2.03
C VAL A 1008 19.76 -41.29 -0.92
N PRO A 1009 18.48 -41.65 -0.75
CA PRO A 1009 18.06 -42.60 0.27
C PRO A 1009 18.69 -43.98 0.03
N GLY A 1010 19.36 -44.55 1.03
CA GLY A 1010 20.02 -45.85 0.89
C GLY A 1010 20.69 -46.31 2.18
N ALA A 1011 20.77 -47.63 2.38
CA ALA A 1011 21.33 -48.23 3.58
C ALA A 1011 22.87 -48.15 3.65
N SER A 1012 23.54 -48.11 2.50
CA SER A 1012 25.00 -47.94 2.37
C SER A 1012 25.36 -47.52 0.94
N ALA A 1013 26.60 -47.05 0.74
CA ALA A 1013 27.13 -46.66 -0.56
C ALA A 1013 27.11 -47.81 -1.59
N GLY A 1014 27.25 -49.07 -1.15
CA GLY A 1014 27.20 -50.23 -2.03
C GLY A 1014 25.82 -50.47 -2.68
N GLU A 1015 24.77 -49.82 -2.17
CA GLU A 1015 23.40 -49.93 -2.67
C GLU A 1015 22.96 -48.75 -3.53
N VAL A 1016 23.82 -47.75 -3.70
CA VAL A 1016 23.55 -46.57 -4.53
C VAL A 1016 24.57 -46.47 -5.65
N THR A 1017 24.09 -46.34 -6.88
CA THR A 1017 24.94 -46.08 -8.04
C THR A 1017 24.75 -44.64 -8.51
N ALA A 1018 25.84 -43.96 -8.82
CA ALA A 1018 25.84 -42.61 -9.39
C ALA A 1018 26.42 -42.65 -10.81
N ALA A 1019 25.79 -41.96 -11.76
CA ALA A 1019 26.24 -41.84 -13.14
C ALA A 1019 26.27 -40.37 -13.57
N PRO A 1020 27.40 -39.88 -14.13
CA PRO A 1020 28.68 -40.56 -14.32
C PRO A 1020 29.54 -40.62 -13.04
N SER A 1021 29.83 -41.83 -12.52
CA SER A 1021 30.55 -42.03 -11.26
C SER A 1021 31.94 -41.37 -11.21
N ARG A 1022 32.66 -41.33 -12.33
CA ARG A 1022 34.01 -40.74 -12.44
C ARG A 1022 34.08 -39.23 -12.19
N LEU A 1023 32.94 -38.54 -12.20
CA LEU A 1023 32.87 -37.09 -12.02
C LEU A 1023 32.43 -36.70 -10.60
N VAL A 1024 32.08 -37.66 -9.74
CA VAL A 1024 31.69 -37.39 -8.35
C VAL A 1024 32.86 -36.75 -7.60
N THR A 1025 32.63 -35.59 -6.97
CA THR A 1025 33.65 -34.86 -6.23
C THR A 1025 33.94 -35.52 -4.89
N SER A 1026 32.89 -35.86 -4.14
CA SER A 1026 32.99 -36.56 -2.85
C SER A 1026 31.72 -37.33 -2.54
N MET A 1027 31.86 -38.34 -1.67
CA MET A 1027 30.76 -39.15 -1.17
C MET A 1027 30.95 -39.44 0.32
N ARG A 1028 29.86 -39.42 1.09
CA ARG A 1028 29.81 -39.87 2.48
C ARG A 1028 28.52 -40.64 2.78
N GLU A 1029 28.57 -41.51 3.78
CA GLU A 1029 27.39 -42.17 4.32
C GLU A 1029 26.86 -41.40 5.53
N GLU A 1030 25.55 -41.20 5.56
CA GLU A 1030 24.80 -40.64 6.69
C GLU A 1030 23.70 -41.64 7.06
N PRO A 1031 23.15 -41.64 8.29
CA PRO A 1031 22.08 -42.56 8.66
C PRO A 1031 20.89 -42.51 7.70
N GLY A 1032 20.72 -43.58 6.89
CA GLY A 1032 19.66 -43.71 5.89
C GLY A 1032 19.91 -43.01 4.54
N TRP A 1033 21.08 -42.41 4.33
CA TRP A 1033 21.43 -41.65 3.13
C TRP A 1033 22.85 -41.91 2.65
N VAL A 1034 23.03 -41.80 1.34
CA VAL A 1034 24.36 -41.65 0.72
C VAL A 1034 24.41 -40.27 0.09
N VAL A 1035 25.34 -39.44 0.56
CA VAL A 1035 25.42 -38.03 0.18
C VAL A 1035 26.57 -37.82 -0.80
N TYR A 1036 26.25 -37.22 -1.94
CA TYR A 1036 27.20 -36.93 -3.01
C TYR A 1036 27.38 -35.43 -3.17
N THR A 1037 28.61 -35.01 -3.47
CA THR A 1037 28.88 -33.66 -3.99
C THR A 1037 29.21 -33.78 -5.47
N VAL A 1038 28.47 -33.06 -6.31
CA VAL A 1038 28.58 -33.13 -7.77
C VAL A 1038 28.62 -31.73 -8.40
N GLY A 1039 29.37 -31.60 -9.49
CA GLY A 1039 29.44 -30.37 -10.28
C GLY A 1039 28.40 -30.33 -11.41
N ALA A 1040 28.58 -29.39 -12.33
CA ALA A 1040 27.70 -29.19 -13.48
C ALA A 1040 27.50 -30.47 -14.33
N GLY A 1041 26.27 -30.71 -14.76
CA GLY A 1041 25.88 -31.85 -15.59
C GLY A 1041 24.52 -32.42 -15.22
N GLU A 1042 24.13 -33.45 -15.96
CA GLU A 1042 22.99 -34.30 -15.63
C GLU A 1042 23.49 -35.54 -14.90
N TRP A 1043 22.92 -35.79 -13.73
CA TRP A 1043 23.31 -36.86 -12.84
C TRP A 1043 22.17 -37.79 -12.62
N ARG A 1044 22.48 -39.09 -12.57
CA ARG A 1044 21.51 -40.11 -12.21
C ARG A 1044 22.01 -40.93 -11.04
N PHE A 1045 21.13 -41.12 -10.07
CA PHE A 1045 21.34 -41.94 -8.89
C PHE A 1045 20.29 -43.04 -8.86
N ASP A 1046 20.69 -44.30 -8.78
CA ASP A 1046 19.79 -45.43 -8.55
C ASP A 1046 20.12 -46.08 -7.20
N SER A 1047 19.17 -46.10 -6.28
CA SER A 1047 19.24 -46.79 -4.99
C SER A 1047 18.39 -48.06 -5.02
N ARG A 1048 18.92 -49.16 -4.48
CA ARG A 1048 18.20 -50.44 -4.33
C ARG A 1048 17.62 -50.68 -2.95
N SER A 1049 17.92 -49.78 -2.01
CA SER A 1049 17.63 -49.94 -0.58
C SER A 1049 16.94 -48.73 0.02
N ALA A 1050 16.30 -47.89 -0.80
CA ALA A 1050 15.53 -46.75 -0.32
C ALA A 1050 14.42 -47.23 0.63
N PRO A 1051 14.28 -46.62 1.83
CA PRO A 1051 13.23 -47.00 2.76
C PRO A 1051 11.85 -46.69 2.17
N LEU A 1052 10.87 -47.53 2.51
CA LEU A 1052 9.45 -47.22 2.36
C LEU A 1052 9.08 -46.31 3.54
N LEU A 1053 8.62 -45.10 3.23
CA LEU A 1053 8.22 -44.09 4.22
C LEU A 1053 6.70 -44.09 4.42
#